data_AF-A0A261Y437-F1
#
_entry.id   AF-A0A261Y437-F1
#
_cell.length_a   1.000
_cell.length_b   1.000
_cell.length_c   1.000
_cell.angle_alpha   90.00
_cell.angle_beta   90.00
_cell.angle_gamma   90.00
#
_symmetry.space_group_name_H-M   'P 1'
#
loop_
_entity.id
_entity.type
_entity.pdbx_description
1 polymer ?
#
loop_
_entity_poly.entity_id
_entity_poly.type
_entity_poly.pdbx_seq_one_letter_code
_entity_poly.pdbx_strand_id
1 'polypeptide(L)'
;MTKFRPCIDLHNGQVKQIVGGSLKDKEPSELKTNFVSAEPPSYYAKLYRQNHLEGAHVIKLGPNNDEAAKEALEGWPDGLQVGGGMTPENAKAWIDAGASKVIVTSYLFPNACFDQSRLEALCEVVGKDRLVIDVSCRRQGDKWMVAMDRWQKITDMEVNKASLDLLARYCSEFLVHAADVEGLCQGIDEDLVRCLGEWTTIPTTYAGGGRSIQDLERVQQLSQGRVDLTIGSALDLFGGGVSFHDCILWNKVIVRFTTTEEFGIASVKLELLLSTILFLSREGFRSALLRGSRTETEAQDKEAKFTQQQGPVILDASSPQGKSQIITNLAYVPMALGALTTLAASTYYISNIHNTSDESYIPYYKHSIICFSLAAYLELLTEPLWIIANNRLWYSARVWAEGCAVALRCLTTFGLTLYGSMAFHGHSPFGVLSFAIGQLVYAISFAAAFILFYYGRIRSGDIQYRLLIPNMVMMTDDHGQKQARYLDPRLLNLSLTMTKQSLLKHLLTEGDKLLISMLSTNSDQGVYALASNYGTLRGSLVARILFAPIEETSRILFAKMLANVPDITNIDAAQPLNAEQQASLRQVAFILSTLIKFHILLGLFFVGLGSNYTSTLIDTLVGSRWSQAGSVLATYCLFVPFMGINGITEAFLQAVASESELSALSIYMIFFSVGFAMAAIFFMWAFRLGAVGLVLANCFNMFCRITYSWLFIQRYFTRKLVVSGNVQIHSFVRLRDCLPQKTLIVCFAAAWMISRLSEVLIGWQTWSQKGKHVGVGFVLGLMLLAVTFLKERSFYSDLQRIVKGKTD
;
A
#
# COMPACT_ATOMS: atom_id res chain seq x y z
N MET A 1 14.85 -3.89 -13.00
CA MET A 1 15.47 -3.77 -11.66
C MET A 1 16.84 -4.42 -11.76
N THR A 2 17.90 -3.71 -11.38
CA THR A 2 19.28 -4.22 -11.27
C THR A 2 19.30 -5.39 -10.32
N LYS A 3 19.73 -6.54 -10.83
CA LYS A 3 19.93 -7.76 -10.06
C LYS A 3 21.36 -7.83 -9.54
N PHE A 4 21.50 -8.48 -8.40
CA PHE A 4 22.79 -9.00 -7.94
C PHE A 4 23.12 -10.28 -8.71
N ARG A 5 24.35 -10.37 -9.25
CA ARG A 5 24.88 -11.56 -9.93
C ARG A 5 26.19 -12.03 -9.29
N PRO A 6 26.24 -13.23 -8.68
CA PRO A 6 27.46 -13.71 -8.05
C PRO A 6 28.46 -14.27 -9.08
N CYS A 7 29.72 -14.39 -8.68
CA CYS A 7 30.80 -14.98 -9.49
C CYS A 7 31.56 -16.08 -8.74
N ILE A 8 32.17 -16.99 -9.50
CA ILE A 8 33.12 -18.01 -9.00
C ILE A 8 34.41 -17.88 -9.80
N ASP A 9 35.44 -17.31 -9.19
CA ASP A 9 36.75 -17.17 -9.83
C ASP A 9 37.63 -18.37 -9.48
N LEU A 10 38.19 -19.02 -10.50
CA LEU A 10 39.00 -20.22 -10.37
C LEU A 10 40.45 -19.92 -10.75
N HIS A 11 41.39 -20.27 -9.86
CA HIS A 11 42.81 -20.17 -10.14
C HIS A 11 43.56 -21.38 -9.58
N ASN A 12 44.22 -22.14 -10.48
CA ASN A 12 44.89 -23.40 -10.20
C ASN A 12 43.97 -24.43 -9.52
N GLY A 13 42.74 -24.56 -10.03
CA GLY A 13 41.75 -25.56 -9.60
C GLY A 13 41.02 -25.24 -8.30
N GLN A 14 41.20 -24.04 -7.74
CA GLN A 14 40.59 -23.62 -6.48
C GLN A 14 39.80 -22.32 -6.64
N VAL A 15 38.72 -22.15 -5.87
CA VAL A 15 37.97 -20.89 -5.81
C VAL A 15 38.81 -19.84 -5.08
N LYS A 16 39.20 -18.79 -5.80
CA LYS A 16 40.09 -17.73 -5.31
C LYS A 16 39.62 -16.37 -5.79
N GLN A 17 39.52 -15.42 -4.86
CA GLN A 17 39.31 -14.02 -5.20
C GLN A 17 40.66 -13.30 -5.24
N ILE A 18 41.01 -12.72 -6.39
CA ILE A 18 42.29 -12.03 -6.60
C ILE A 18 42.09 -10.50 -6.67
N VAL A 19 43.17 -9.74 -6.44
CA VAL A 19 43.18 -8.29 -6.70
C VAL A 19 43.51 -8.05 -8.18
N GLY A 20 42.67 -7.28 -8.89
CA GLY A 20 42.85 -6.94 -10.31
C GLY A 20 44.25 -6.39 -10.60
N GLY A 21 44.90 -6.89 -11.65
CA GLY A 21 46.23 -6.43 -12.10
C GLY A 21 47.43 -6.99 -11.34
N SER A 22 47.26 -7.81 -10.29
CA SER A 22 48.37 -8.43 -9.53
C SER A 22 48.90 -9.76 -10.11
N LEU A 23 48.26 -10.28 -11.15
CA LEU A 23 48.60 -11.57 -11.76
C LEU A 23 49.69 -11.40 -12.84
N LYS A 24 50.95 -11.73 -12.51
CA LYS A 24 52.11 -11.72 -13.43
C LYS A 24 52.63 -13.14 -13.68
N ASP A 25 52.76 -13.57 -14.94
CA ASP A 25 53.26 -14.93 -15.28
C ASP A 25 54.69 -15.22 -14.82
N LYS A 26 55.54 -14.18 -14.76
CA LYS A 26 56.97 -14.33 -14.49
C LYS A 26 57.30 -14.34 -12.99
N GLU A 27 56.35 -13.97 -12.13
CA GLU A 27 56.54 -13.82 -10.69
C GLU A 27 55.26 -14.24 -9.91
N PRO A 28 54.91 -15.55 -9.89
CA PRO A 28 53.71 -16.05 -9.21
C PRO A 28 53.70 -15.79 -7.69
N SER A 29 54.86 -15.43 -7.10
CA SER A 29 55.02 -15.05 -5.69
C SER A 29 54.47 -13.65 -5.34
N GLU A 30 54.15 -12.79 -6.33
CA GLU A 30 53.57 -11.45 -6.10
C GLU A 30 52.04 -11.40 -6.18
N LEU A 31 51.37 -12.53 -6.44
CA LEU A 31 49.91 -12.60 -6.56
C LEU A 31 49.24 -12.21 -5.23
N LYS A 32 48.47 -11.14 -5.24
CA LYS A 32 47.65 -10.73 -4.08
C LYS A 32 46.28 -11.37 -4.16
N THR A 33 46.02 -12.29 -3.24
CA THR A 33 44.71 -12.95 -3.05
C THR A 33 43.94 -12.29 -1.93
N ASN A 34 42.68 -11.91 -2.19
CA ASN A 34 41.74 -11.47 -1.15
C ASN A 34 41.21 -12.66 -0.34
N PHE A 35 41.03 -13.82 -0.99
CA PHE A 35 40.50 -15.02 -0.34
C PHE A 35 40.84 -16.30 -1.10
N VAL A 36 41.06 -17.39 -0.38
CA VAL A 36 41.16 -18.76 -0.91
C VAL A 36 40.11 -19.61 -0.18
N SER A 37 39.18 -20.19 -0.93
CA SER A 37 38.12 -21.00 -0.36
C SER A 37 38.61 -22.35 0.15
N ALA A 38 38.07 -22.79 1.29
CA ALA A 38 38.16 -24.19 1.74
C ALA A 38 37.10 -25.09 1.10
N GLU A 39 36.01 -24.51 0.61
CA GLU A 39 34.91 -25.20 -0.06
C GLU A 39 35.15 -25.36 -1.57
N PRO A 40 34.67 -26.46 -2.18
CA PRO A 40 34.83 -26.70 -3.60
C PRO A 40 33.91 -25.82 -4.47
N PRO A 41 34.20 -25.65 -5.78
CA PRO A 41 33.35 -24.89 -6.70
C PRO A 41 31.88 -25.36 -6.73
N SER A 42 31.64 -26.67 -6.59
CA SER A 42 30.29 -27.24 -6.56
C SER A 42 29.44 -26.80 -5.37
N TYR A 43 30.07 -26.44 -4.22
CA TYR A 43 29.37 -25.88 -3.07
C TYR A 43 28.71 -24.54 -3.44
N TYR A 44 29.48 -23.63 -4.04
CA TYR A 44 28.99 -22.32 -4.46
C TYR A 44 27.93 -22.43 -5.56
N ALA A 45 28.13 -23.31 -6.53
CA ALA A 45 27.15 -23.58 -7.57
C ALA A 45 25.79 -24.05 -7.00
N LYS A 46 25.81 -24.99 -6.05
CA LYS A 46 24.60 -25.47 -5.35
C LYS A 46 23.96 -24.37 -4.52
N LEU A 47 24.76 -23.54 -3.85
CA LEU A 47 24.28 -22.40 -3.07
C LEU A 47 23.59 -21.36 -3.95
N TYR A 48 24.13 -21.07 -5.14
CA TYR A 48 23.53 -20.15 -6.10
C TYR A 48 22.25 -20.71 -6.70
N ARG A 49 22.23 -22.02 -7.00
CA ARG A 49 21.04 -22.75 -7.46
C ARG A 49 19.90 -22.69 -6.46
N GLN A 50 20.17 -22.96 -5.18
CA GLN A 50 19.18 -22.89 -4.10
C GLN A 50 18.54 -21.50 -3.96
N ASN A 51 19.22 -20.47 -4.44
CA ASN A 51 18.78 -19.08 -4.37
C ASN A 51 18.33 -18.51 -5.73
N HIS A 52 18.28 -19.32 -6.78
CA HIS A 52 17.89 -18.94 -8.15
C HIS A 52 18.66 -17.73 -8.69
N LEU A 53 19.97 -17.68 -8.46
CA LEU A 53 20.86 -16.60 -8.90
C LEU A 53 21.31 -16.77 -10.35
N GLU A 54 20.36 -16.72 -11.29
CA GLU A 54 20.62 -16.90 -12.72
C GLU A 54 21.56 -15.82 -13.27
N GLY A 55 22.39 -16.19 -14.24
CA GLY A 55 23.41 -15.29 -14.79
C GLY A 55 24.66 -15.16 -13.94
N ALA A 56 24.80 -16.01 -12.91
CA ALA A 56 26.06 -16.21 -12.20
C ALA A 56 27.13 -16.80 -13.14
N HIS A 57 28.37 -16.36 -13.00
CA HIS A 57 29.45 -16.72 -13.92
C HIS A 57 30.66 -17.32 -13.22
N VAL A 58 31.27 -18.30 -13.87
CA VAL A 58 32.50 -18.97 -13.47
C VAL A 58 33.63 -18.47 -14.37
N ILE A 59 34.68 -17.89 -13.79
CA ILE A 59 35.81 -17.33 -14.55
C ILE A 59 37.08 -18.16 -14.29
N LYS A 60 37.63 -18.75 -15.37
CA LYS A 60 38.90 -19.48 -15.31
C LYS A 60 40.09 -18.52 -15.49
N LEU A 61 40.85 -18.31 -14.42
CA LEU A 61 42.03 -17.46 -14.39
C LEU A 61 43.29 -18.33 -14.53
N GLY A 62 43.79 -18.44 -15.77
CA GLY A 62 44.98 -19.23 -16.10
C GLY A 62 44.70 -20.74 -16.30
N PRO A 63 45.76 -21.55 -16.44
CA PRO A 63 45.65 -22.99 -16.70
C PRO A 63 45.17 -23.77 -15.46
N ASN A 64 44.86 -25.06 -15.64
CA ASN A 64 44.49 -26.03 -14.59
C ASN A 64 43.13 -25.75 -13.89
N ASN A 65 42.18 -25.09 -14.56
CA ASN A 65 40.87 -24.77 -13.98
C ASN A 65 39.71 -25.58 -14.59
N ASP A 66 39.96 -26.38 -15.63
CA ASP A 66 38.87 -27.01 -16.40
C ASP A 66 38.04 -28.01 -15.58
N GLU A 67 38.69 -28.87 -14.80
CA GLU A 67 37.97 -29.83 -13.94
C GLU A 67 37.17 -29.12 -12.84
N ALA A 68 37.73 -28.08 -12.22
CA ALA A 68 37.03 -27.27 -11.23
C ALA A 68 35.83 -26.51 -11.82
N ALA A 69 35.94 -26.04 -13.07
CA ALA A 69 34.83 -25.40 -13.77
C ALA A 69 33.72 -26.40 -14.10
N LYS A 70 34.06 -27.61 -14.58
CA LYS A 70 33.08 -28.69 -14.79
C LYS A 70 32.37 -29.05 -13.49
N GLU A 71 33.10 -29.15 -12.38
CA GLU A 71 32.52 -29.43 -11.06
C GLU A 71 31.49 -28.36 -10.63
N ALA A 72 31.75 -27.08 -10.93
CA ALA A 72 30.78 -26.01 -10.69
C ALA A 72 29.53 -26.16 -11.58
N LEU A 73 29.71 -26.45 -12.88
CA LEU A 73 28.61 -26.65 -13.82
C LEU A 73 27.74 -27.86 -13.43
N GLU A 74 28.33 -28.96 -12.98
CA GLU A 74 27.59 -30.12 -12.46
C GLU A 74 26.76 -29.78 -11.21
N GLY A 75 27.22 -28.83 -10.40
CA GLY A 75 26.47 -28.31 -9.25
C GLY A 75 25.19 -27.60 -9.64
N TRP A 76 25.17 -26.95 -10.82
CA TRP A 76 23.98 -26.31 -11.38
C TRP A 76 23.97 -26.34 -12.93
N PRO A 77 23.53 -27.48 -13.51
CA PRO A 77 23.45 -27.64 -14.96
C PRO A 77 22.49 -26.60 -15.56
N ASP A 78 22.92 -26.01 -16.68
CA ASP A 78 22.25 -24.92 -17.42
C ASP A 78 21.98 -23.66 -16.59
N GLY A 79 22.62 -23.52 -15.42
CA GLY A 79 22.44 -22.38 -14.51
C GLY A 79 23.56 -21.35 -14.54
N LEU A 80 24.79 -21.80 -14.78
CA LEU A 80 26.00 -20.98 -14.69
C LEU A 80 26.59 -20.67 -16.07
N GLN A 81 27.11 -19.46 -16.23
CA GLN A 81 27.93 -19.07 -17.38
C GLN A 81 29.39 -19.44 -17.11
N VAL A 82 30.20 -19.70 -18.15
CA VAL A 82 31.64 -20.01 -17.98
C VAL A 82 32.52 -19.22 -18.93
N GLY A 83 33.61 -18.65 -18.40
CA GLY A 83 34.59 -17.84 -19.13
C GLY A 83 36.03 -18.25 -18.90
N GLY A 84 36.94 -17.75 -19.74
CA GLY A 84 38.38 -17.95 -19.65
C GLY A 84 38.92 -18.96 -20.67
N GLY A 85 39.52 -18.45 -21.74
CA GLY A 85 40.13 -19.25 -22.82
C GLY A 85 39.11 -19.87 -23.78
N MET A 86 37.96 -19.23 -24.00
CA MET A 86 36.92 -19.73 -24.92
C MET A 86 37.33 -19.53 -26.38
N THR A 87 37.22 -20.58 -27.18
CA THR A 87 37.50 -20.60 -28.63
C THR A 87 36.43 -21.44 -29.35
N PRO A 88 36.25 -21.31 -30.67
CA PRO A 88 35.30 -22.12 -31.43
C PRO A 88 35.47 -23.64 -31.21
N GLU A 89 36.70 -24.09 -30.97
CA GLU A 89 37.03 -25.51 -30.80
C GLU A 89 36.55 -26.08 -29.46
N ASN A 90 36.47 -25.25 -28.40
CA ASN A 90 36.12 -25.71 -27.06
C ASN A 90 34.74 -25.22 -26.56
N ALA A 91 34.19 -24.17 -27.14
CA ALA A 91 32.99 -23.50 -26.64
C ALA A 91 31.78 -24.44 -26.59
N LYS A 92 31.60 -25.29 -27.60
CA LYS A 92 30.52 -26.28 -27.63
C LYS A 92 30.62 -27.32 -26.53
N ALA A 93 31.84 -27.79 -26.24
CA ALA A 93 32.06 -28.77 -25.16
C ALA A 93 31.69 -28.21 -23.79
N TRP A 94 31.85 -26.90 -23.55
CA TRP A 94 31.43 -26.24 -22.31
C TRP A 94 29.92 -26.14 -22.19
N ILE A 95 29.23 -25.84 -23.30
CA ILE A 95 27.77 -25.87 -23.34
C ILE A 95 27.25 -27.28 -23.06
N ASP A 96 27.82 -28.29 -23.71
CA ASP A 96 27.45 -29.70 -23.51
C ASP A 96 27.75 -30.19 -22.08
N ALA A 97 28.75 -29.59 -21.41
CA ALA A 97 29.07 -29.83 -20.00
C ALA A 97 28.12 -29.14 -19.01
N GLY A 98 27.07 -28.46 -19.49
CA GLY A 98 26.03 -27.84 -18.66
C GLY A 98 26.22 -26.34 -18.39
N ALA A 99 27.06 -25.64 -19.17
CA ALA A 99 27.08 -24.18 -19.13
C ALA A 99 25.85 -23.59 -19.81
N SER A 100 25.21 -22.63 -19.17
CA SER A 100 24.08 -21.89 -19.75
C SER A 100 24.53 -21.03 -20.93
N LYS A 101 25.70 -20.39 -20.79
CA LYS A 101 26.37 -19.58 -21.81
C LYS A 101 27.89 -19.65 -21.67
N VAL A 102 28.60 -19.40 -22.76
CA VAL A 102 30.05 -19.22 -22.78
C VAL A 102 30.41 -17.73 -22.84
N ILE A 103 31.43 -17.34 -22.10
CA ILE A 103 31.92 -15.97 -22.00
C ILE A 103 33.26 -15.86 -22.75
N VAL A 104 33.26 -15.15 -23.87
CA VAL A 104 34.48 -14.90 -24.65
C VAL A 104 35.17 -13.62 -24.18
N THR A 105 36.49 -13.71 -24.03
CA THR A 105 37.37 -12.61 -23.58
C THR A 105 38.43 -12.27 -24.64
N SER A 106 39.69 -12.66 -24.42
CA SER A 106 40.86 -12.26 -25.22
C SER A 106 40.91 -12.83 -26.64
N TYR A 107 40.15 -13.90 -26.94
CA TYR A 107 40.15 -14.53 -28.27
C TYR A 107 39.76 -13.56 -29.40
N LEU A 108 38.91 -12.57 -29.11
CA LEU A 108 38.41 -11.57 -30.05
C LEU A 108 39.46 -10.51 -30.45
N PHE A 109 40.61 -10.49 -29.78
CA PHE A 109 41.61 -9.42 -29.94
C PHE A 109 43.01 -9.97 -30.30
N PRO A 110 43.18 -10.69 -31.43
CA PRO A 110 44.50 -11.11 -31.86
C PRO A 110 45.43 -9.90 -32.01
N ASN A 111 46.63 -9.98 -31.42
CA ASN A 111 47.60 -8.88 -31.39
C ASN A 111 47.10 -7.56 -30.77
N ALA A 112 46.00 -7.59 -30.00
CA ALA A 112 45.28 -6.42 -29.48
C ALA A 112 44.52 -5.58 -30.52
N CYS A 113 44.16 -6.20 -31.65
CA CYS A 113 43.23 -5.63 -32.62
C CYS A 113 41.93 -6.43 -32.64
N PHE A 114 40.78 -5.77 -32.63
CA PHE A 114 39.48 -6.45 -32.74
C PHE A 114 39.34 -7.20 -34.08
N ASP A 115 38.97 -8.48 -34.01
CA ASP A 115 38.77 -9.34 -35.16
C ASP A 115 37.32 -9.84 -35.23
N GLN A 116 36.55 -9.29 -36.16
CA GLN A 116 35.14 -9.63 -36.34
C GLN A 116 34.95 -11.08 -36.82
N SER A 117 35.87 -11.63 -37.62
CA SER A 117 35.74 -12.98 -38.16
C SER A 117 35.77 -14.04 -37.04
N ARG A 118 36.51 -13.77 -35.97
CA ARG A 118 36.56 -14.62 -34.77
C ARG A 118 35.27 -14.57 -33.95
N LEU A 119 34.64 -13.39 -33.86
CA LEU A 119 33.33 -13.25 -33.22
C LEU A 119 32.26 -14.04 -33.99
N GLU A 120 32.27 -13.94 -35.31
CA GLU A 120 31.37 -14.68 -36.21
C GLU A 120 31.56 -16.19 -36.05
N ALA A 121 32.80 -16.68 -36.09
CA ALA A 121 33.11 -18.10 -35.91
C ALA A 121 32.60 -18.67 -34.56
N LEU A 122 32.75 -17.91 -33.46
CA LEU A 122 32.21 -18.32 -32.16
C LEU A 122 30.68 -18.32 -32.16
N CYS A 123 30.06 -17.27 -32.70
CA CYS A 123 28.61 -17.14 -32.79
C CYS A 123 27.99 -18.27 -33.63
N GLU A 124 28.65 -18.72 -34.69
CA GLU A 124 28.21 -19.86 -35.50
C GLU A 124 28.21 -21.19 -34.72
N VAL A 125 29.20 -21.39 -33.84
CA VAL A 125 29.34 -22.64 -33.08
C VAL A 125 28.35 -22.75 -31.93
N VAL A 126 28.18 -21.70 -31.12
CA VAL A 126 27.33 -21.76 -29.91
C VAL A 126 25.97 -21.06 -30.05
N GLY A 127 25.80 -20.24 -31.09
CA GLY A 127 24.63 -19.39 -31.28
C GLY A 127 24.64 -18.14 -30.40
N LYS A 128 24.03 -17.07 -30.91
CA LYS A 128 23.91 -15.77 -30.22
C LYS A 128 23.38 -15.89 -28.80
N ASP A 129 22.34 -16.71 -28.60
CA ASP A 129 21.63 -16.83 -27.33
C ASP A 129 22.50 -17.39 -26.20
N ARG A 130 23.54 -18.17 -26.55
CA ARG A 130 24.47 -18.79 -25.59
C ARG A 130 25.86 -18.13 -25.56
N LEU A 131 26.03 -16.98 -26.19
CA LEU A 131 27.28 -16.23 -26.19
C LEU A 131 27.16 -14.96 -25.32
N VAL A 132 28.12 -14.80 -24.42
CA VAL A 132 28.36 -13.58 -23.63
C VAL A 132 29.71 -13.01 -24.04
N ILE A 133 29.79 -11.69 -24.21
CA ILE A 133 31.06 -11.01 -24.51
C ILE A 133 31.52 -10.27 -23.27
N ASP A 134 32.73 -10.59 -22.81
CA ASP A 134 33.41 -9.86 -21.77
C ASP A 134 34.14 -8.65 -22.35
N VAL A 135 33.59 -7.47 -22.08
CA VAL A 135 34.16 -6.19 -22.50
C VAL A 135 34.92 -5.60 -21.32
N SER A 136 36.08 -6.20 -21.10
CA SER A 136 37.05 -5.77 -20.11
C SER A 136 37.65 -4.41 -20.50
N CYS A 137 37.45 -3.35 -19.71
CA CYS A 137 37.92 -1.99 -20.03
C CYS A 137 38.74 -1.26 -18.95
N ARG A 138 39.53 -0.27 -19.39
CA ARG A 138 40.30 0.69 -18.58
C ARG A 138 40.06 2.12 -19.00
N ARG A 139 40.08 3.04 -18.04
CA ARG A 139 39.89 4.47 -18.31
C ARG A 139 41.18 5.09 -18.88
N GLN A 140 41.06 5.74 -20.04
CA GLN A 140 42.09 6.57 -20.65
C GLN A 140 41.52 7.97 -20.90
N GLY A 141 41.79 8.90 -19.98
CA GLY A 141 41.17 10.24 -19.99
C GLY A 141 39.65 10.15 -19.80
N ASP A 142 38.91 10.62 -20.81
CA ASP A 142 37.44 10.63 -20.84
C ASP A 142 36.83 9.43 -21.58
N LYS A 143 37.65 8.44 -21.93
CA LYS A 143 37.24 7.25 -22.70
C LYS A 143 37.57 5.96 -21.95
N TRP A 144 36.83 4.90 -22.25
CA TRP A 144 37.14 3.54 -21.79
C TRP A 144 37.64 2.71 -22.96
N MET A 145 38.85 2.19 -22.86
CA MET A 145 39.46 1.34 -23.88
C MET A 145 39.41 -0.11 -23.43
N VAL A 146 39.11 -1.02 -24.35
CA VAL A 146 39.17 -2.45 -24.07
C VAL A 146 40.61 -2.85 -23.75
N ALA A 147 40.75 -3.72 -22.76
CA ALA A 147 42.03 -4.18 -22.25
C ALA A 147 42.03 -5.71 -22.18
N MET A 148 43.17 -6.30 -22.55
CA MET A 148 43.38 -7.75 -22.60
C MET A 148 44.65 -8.15 -21.84
N ASP A 149 44.96 -9.45 -21.84
CA ASP A 149 46.11 -10.03 -21.14
C ASP A 149 46.19 -9.63 -19.66
N ARG A 150 45.07 -9.81 -18.93
CA ARG A 150 44.93 -9.43 -17.51
C ARG A 150 45.20 -7.94 -17.29
N TRP A 151 44.59 -7.10 -18.14
CA TRP A 151 44.59 -5.64 -17.99
C TRP A 151 45.92 -4.95 -18.32
N GLN A 152 46.90 -5.70 -18.84
CA GLN A 152 48.24 -5.19 -19.13
C GLN A 152 48.35 -4.57 -20.52
N LYS A 153 47.52 -5.01 -21.48
CA LYS A 153 47.58 -4.55 -22.87
C LYS A 153 46.27 -3.89 -23.30
N ILE A 154 46.34 -2.62 -23.70
CA ILE A 154 45.20 -1.88 -24.24
C ILE A 154 45.02 -2.23 -25.72
N THR A 155 43.78 -2.45 -26.16
CA THR A 155 43.44 -2.77 -27.54
C THR A 155 43.05 -1.52 -28.34
N ASP A 156 42.78 -1.68 -29.63
CA ASP A 156 42.31 -0.63 -30.52
C ASP A 156 40.81 -0.31 -30.40
N MET A 157 40.07 -1.03 -29.55
CA MET A 157 38.62 -0.90 -29.43
C MET A 157 38.22 -0.05 -28.23
N GLU A 158 37.47 1.02 -28.49
CA GLU A 158 36.83 1.85 -27.46
C GLU A 158 35.50 1.22 -27.02
N VAL A 159 35.19 1.27 -25.71
CA VAL A 159 33.88 0.93 -25.17
C VAL A 159 32.97 2.14 -25.27
N ASN A 160 32.05 2.10 -26.22
CA ASN A 160 31.05 3.13 -26.46
C ASN A 160 29.79 2.51 -27.08
N LYS A 161 28.78 3.33 -27.35
CA LYS A 161 27.53 2.86 -27.95
C LYS A 161 27.73 2.10 -29.26
N ALA A 162 28.58 2.59 -30.15
CA ALA A 162 28.75 2.00 -31.48
C ALA A 162 29.42 0.61 -31.41
N SER A 163 30.42 0.44 -30.53
CA SER A 163 31.06 -0.86 -30.32
C SER A 163 30.11 -1.84 -29.64
N LEU A 164 29.34 -1.40 -28.64
CA LEU A 164 28.34 -2.26 -27.99
C LEU A 164 27.21 -2.66 -28.94
N ASP A 165 26.70 -1.75 -29.79
CA ASP A 165 25.68 -2.07 -30.81
C ASP A 165 26.20 -3.06 -31.88
N LEU A 166 27.49 -2.98 -32.23
CA LEU A 166 28.13 -3.96 -33.10
C LEU A 166 28.15 -5.35 -32.44
N LEU A 167 28.65 -5.44 -31.21
CA LEU A 167 28.81 -6.70 -30.49
C LEU A 167 27.46 -7.34 -30.12
N ALA A 168 26.44 -6.54 -29.82
CA ALA A 168 25.10 -6.99 -29.44
C ALA A 168 24.36 -7.73 -30.57
N ARG A 169 24.85 -7.64 -31.82
CA ARG A 169 24.34 -8.43 -32.93
C ARG A 169 24.68 -9.91 -32.78
N TYR A 170 25.80 -10.24 -32.12
CA TYR A 170 26.38 -11.58 -32.07
C TYR A 170 26.32 -12.24 -30.69
N CYS A 171 25.99 -11.50 -29.63
CA CYS A 171 25.83 -12.04 -28.28
C CYS A 171 24.45 -11.68 -27.69
N SER A 172 24.03 -12.44 -26.68
CA SER A 172 22.78 -12.20 -25.95
C SER A 172 22.99 -11.42 -24.66
N GLU A 173 24.24 -11.20 -24.25
CA GLU A 173 24.57 -10.56 -23.00
C GLU A 173 26.00 -10.00 -22.98
N PHE A 174 26.19 -8.92 -22.23
CA PHE A 174 27.51 -8.35 -21.92
C PHE A 174 27.91 -8.59 -20.48
N LEU A 175 29.20 -8.87 -20.27
CA LEU A 175 29.87 -8.76 -18.99
C LEU A 175 30.93 -7.65 -19.11
N VAL A 176 30.75 -6.54 -18.40
CA VAL A 176 31.66 -5.38 -18.50
C VAL A 176 32.50 -5.32 -17.23
N HIS A 177 33.77 -5.68 -17.36
CA HIS A 177 34.73 -5.56 -16.27
C HIS A 177 35.43 -4.21 -16.28
N ALA A 178 35.46 -3.51 -15.14
CA ALA A 178 36.19 -2.27 -14.96
C ALA A 178 37.50 -2.52 -14.19
N ALA A 179 38.60 -2.66 -14.92
CA ALA A 179 39.89 -3.11 -14.36
C ALA A 179 40.43 -2.21 -13.25
N ASP A 180 40.18 -0.91 -13.36
CA ASP A 180 40.77 0.11 -12.48
C ASP A 180 40.19 0.07 -11.06
N VAL A 181 39.07 -0.63 -10.87
CA VAL A 181 38.37 -0.79 -9.57
C VAL A 181 38.13 -2.26 -9.18
N GLU A 182 38.51 -3.21 -10.04
CA GLU A 182 38.28 -4.65 -9.85
C GLU A 182 39.09 -5.25 -8.69
N GLY A 183 38.41 -5.93 -7.75
CA GLY A 183 39.04 -6.58 -6.61
C GLY A 183 39.62 -5.61 -5.56
N LEU A 184 39.47 -4.30 -5.75
CA LEU A 184 39.95 -3.26 -4.82
C LEU A 184 38.93 -2.89 -3.73
N CYS A 185 37.65 -3.22 -3.93
CA CYS A 185 36.55 -2.86 -3.01
C CYS A 185 36.46 -1.35 -2.71
N GLN A 186 36.87 -0.49 -3.65
CA GLN A 186 36.93 0.97 -3.47
C GLN A 186 35.70 1.72 -4.01
N GLY A 187 34.77 1.03 -4.67
CA GLY A 187 33.56 1.59 -5.28
C GLY A 187 33.49 1.34 -6.79
N ILE A 188 32.31 1.50 -7.37
CA ILE A 188 32.04 1.32 -8.81
C ILE A 188 32.49 2.55 -9.63
N ASP A 189 32.80 2.37 -10.92
CA ASP A 189 32.94 3.48 -11.86
C ASP A 189 31.55 4.01 -12.25
N GLU A 190 31.09 5.04 -11.54
CA GLU A 190 29.74 5.58 -11.71
C GLU A 190 29.49 6.18 -13.11
N ASP A 191 30.52 6.75 -13.74
CA ASP A 191 30.39 7.35 -15.07
C ASP A 191 30.21 6.25 -16.12
N LEU A 192 31.00 5.18 -16.03
CA LEU A 192 30.83 4.01 -16.91
C LEU A 192 29.45 3.37 -16.73
N VAL A 193 28.99 3.16 -15.49
CA VAL A 193 27.67 2.57 -15.23
C VAL A 193 26.54 3.44 -15.81
N ARG A 194 26.65 4.76 -15.72
CA ARG A 194 25.69 5.70 -16.33
C ARG A 194 25.69 5.55 -17.85
N CYS A 195 26.88 5.58 -18.47
CA CYS A 195 27.03 5.39 -19.91
C CYS A 195 26.51 4.03 -20.38
N LEU A 196 26.78 2.95 -19.65
CA LEU A 196 26.25 1.62 -19.96
C LEU A 196 24.72 1.58 -19.91
N GLY A 197 24.09 2.25 -18.95
CA GLY A 197 22.63 2.39 -18.91
C GLY A 197 22.05 3.05 -20.16
N GLU A 198 22.78 3.99 -20.77
CA GLU A 198 22.37 4.69 -21.99
C GLU A 198 22.70 3.89 -23.26
N TRP A 199 23.83 3.20 -23.30
CA TRP A 199 24.39 2.58 -24.49
C TRP A 199 23.90 1.15 -24.74
N THR A 200 23.60 0.38 -23.70
CA THR A 200 23.29 -1.04 -23.85
C THR A 200 21.84 -1.28 -24.26
N THR A 201 21.65 -2.28 -25.13
CA THR A 201 20.35 -2.70 -25.67
C THR A 201 19.99 -4.14 -25.31
N ILE A 202 20.97 -4.89 -24.81
CA ILE A 202 20.84 -6.29 -24.36
C ILE A 202 21.27 -6.40 -22.88
N PRO A 203 20.86 -7.47 -22.16
CA PRO A 203 21.26 -7.68 -20.78
C PRO A 203 22.75 -7.45 -20.56
N THR A 204 23.08 -6.63 -19.55
CA THR A 204 24.46 -6.24 -19.27
C THR A 204 24.72 -6.34 -17.78
N THR A 205 25.82 -7.02 -17.43
CA THR A 205 26.31 -7.13 -16.07
C THR A 205 27.59 -6.33 -15.93
N TYR A 206 27.62 -5.40 -14.97
CA TYR A 206 28.83 -4.67 -14.62
C TYR A 206 29.53 -5.39 -13.47
N ALA A 207 30.85 -5.57 -13.60
CA ALA A 207 31.70 -6.24 -12.63
C ALA A 207 32.94 -5.39 -12.35
N GLY A 208 32.99 -4.76 -11.16
CA GLY A 208 34.14 -3.95 -10.78
C GLY A 208 33.90 -3.08 -9.55
N GLY A 209 34.58 -3.37 -8.44
CA GLY A 209 34.65 -2.48 -7.28
C GLY A 209 33.41 -2.42 -6.38
N GLY A 210 32.38 -3.24 -6.64
CA GLY A 210 31.21 -3.36 -5.77
C GLY A 210 31.62 -3.77 -4.36
N ARG A 211 31.34 -2.91 -3.38
CA ARG A 211 31.85 -3.02 -2.00
C ARG A 211 30.76 -3.03 -0.93
N SER A 212 29.50 -2.85 -1.33
CA SER A 212 28.36 -2.71 -0.45
C SER A 212 27.05 -3.00 -1.16
N ILE A 213 25.98 -3.29 -0.41
CA ILE A 213 24.63 -3.41 -0.97
C ILE A 213 24.17 -2.08 -1.58
N GLN A 214 24.68 -0.95 -1.07
CA GLN A 214 24.38 0.38 -1.62
C GLN A 214 24.85 0.52 -3.07
N ASP A 215 25.86 -0.23 -3.50
CA ASP A 215 26.30 -0.22 -4.90
C ASP A 215 25.24 -0.83 -5.83
N LEU A 216 24.44 -1.82 -5.37
CA LEU A 216 23.30 -2.35 -6.15
C LEU A 216 22.24 -1.26 -6.37
N GLU A 217 21.97 -0.45 -5.35
CA GLU A 217 21.07 0.68 -5.45
C GLU A 217 21.66 1.80 -6.33
N ARG A 218 22.96 2.07 -6.21
CA ARG A 218 23.62 3.10 -7.00
C ARG A 218 23.63 2.75 -8.48
N VAL A 219 23.92 1.50 -8.83
CA VAL A 219 23.80 0.99 -10.21
C VAL A 219 22.36 1.09 -10.70
N GLN A 220 21.38 0.68 -9.90
CA GLN A 220 19.95 0.81 -10.24
C GLN A 220 19.57 2.26 -10.58
N GLN A 221 20.08 3.24 -9.85
CA GLN A 221 19.81 4.66 -10.09
C GLN A 221 20.53 5.17 -11.36
N LEU A 222 21.83 4.92 -11.47
CA LEU A 222 22.66 5.41 -12.57
C LEU A 222 22.27 4.80 -13.92
N SER A 223 21.94 3.52 -13.93
CA SER A 223 21.61 2.78 -15.16
C SER A 223 20.10 2.64 -15.40
N GLN A 224 19.26 3.24 -14.54
CA GLN A 224 17.80 3.08 -14.56
C GLN A 224 17.34 1.61 -14.55
N GLY A 225 18.12 0.72 -13.89
CA GLY A 225 17.82 -0.70 -13.80
C GLY A 225 18.12 -1.53 -15.04
N ARG A 226 18.83 -0.98 -16.04
CA ARG A 226 19.30 -1.69 -17.26
C ARG A 226 20.59 -2.50 -17.08
N VAL A 227 21.39 -2.18 -16.06
CA VAL A 227 22.67 -2.85 -15.78
C VAL A 227 22.55 -3.60 -14.46
N ASP A 228 22.95 -4.87 -14.47
CA ASP A 228 23.09 -5.71 -13.29
C ASP A 228 24.47 -5.52 -12.64
N LEU A 229 24.63 -5.89 -11.36
CA LEU A 229 25.90 -5.72 -10.65
C LEU A 229 26.42 -7.04 -10.10
N THR A 230 27.71 -7.30 -10.37
CA THR A 230 28.47 -8.37 -9.74
C THR A 230 29.21 -7.88 -8.50
N ILE A 231 29.05 -8.63 -7.40
CA ILE A 231 29.81 -8.45 -6.16
C ILE A 231 30.49 -9.80 -5.88
N GLY A 232 31.82 -9.83 -5.97
CA GLY A 232 32.66 -11.01 -5.71
C GLY A 232 33.34 -10.89 -4.35
N SER A 233 34.64 -10.57 -4.35
CA SER A 233 35.53 -10.43 -3.17
C SER A 233 34.98 -9.65 -1.97
N ALA A 234 34.04 -8.72 -2.15
CA ALA A 234 33.44 -7.99 -1.04
C ALA A 234 32.41 -8.81 -0.25
N LEU A 235 31.92 -9.95 -0.76
CA LEU A 235 30.95 -10.80 -0.07
C LEU A 235 31.57 -11.50 1.14
N ASP A 236 30.80 -11.61 2.22
CA ASP A 236 31.11 -12.43 3.41
C ASP A 236 31.42 -13.88 3.05
N LEU A 237 30.73 -14.40 2.03
CA LEU A 237 30.96 -15.70 1.40
C LEU A 237 32.41 -15.92 0.90
N PHE A 238 33.13 -14.83 0.59
CA PHE A 238 34.52 -14.81 0.18
C PHE A 238 35.41 -13.97 1.12
N GLY A 239 35.04 -13.86 2.40
CA GLY A 239 35.84 -13.17 3.43
C GLY A 239 35.73 -11.65 3.44
N GLY A 240 34.82 -11.06 2.66
CA GLY A 240 34.52 -9.63 2.67
C GLY A 240 33.45 -9.22 3.69
N GLY A 241 33.02 -7.95 3.66
CA GLY A 241 32.09 -7.36 4.63
C GLY A 241 30.63 -7.24 4.18
N VAL A 242 30.30 -7.62 2.93
CA VAL A 242 28.96 -7.50 2.34
C VAL A 242 28.20 -8.79 2.53
N SER A 243 27.01 -8.74 3.14
CA SER A 243 26.25 -9.97 3.35
C SER A 243 25.68 -10.56 2.06
N PHE A 244 26.07 -11.79 1.75
CA PHE A 244 25.49 -12.56 0.65
C PHE A 244 23.98 -12.75 0.82
N HIS A 245 23.51 -12.92 2.06
CA HIS A 245 22.07 -13.03 2.35
C HIS A 245 21.31 -11.75 1.99
N ASP A 246 21.88 -10.58 2.29
CA ASP A 246 21.26 -9.30 1.94
C ASP A 246 21.23 -9.07 0.43
N CYS A 247 22.26 -9.48 -0.30
CA CYS A 247 22.27 -9.47 -1.77
C CYS A 247 21.20 -10.41 -2.35
N ILE A 248 20.97 -11.57 -1.73
CA ILE A 248 19.85 -12.45 -2.07
C ILE A 248 18.51 -11.78 -1.76
N LEU A 249 18.37 -11.15 -0.60
CA LEU A 249 17.15 -10.41 -0.22
C LEU A 249 16.90 -9.27 -1.21
N TRP A 250 17.91 -8.57 -1.70
CA TRP A 250 17.75 -7.58 -2.76
C TRP A 250 17.05 -8.17 -3.99
N ASN A 251 17.46 -9.36 -4.42
CA ASN A 251 16.83 -10.09 -5.52
C ASN A 251 15.44 -10.66 -5.15
N LYS A 252 15.19 -11.00 -3.87
CA LYS A 252 13.97 -11.66 -3.36
C LYS A 252 12.94 -10.73 -2.72
N VAL A 253 13.22 -9.44 -2.50
CA VAL A 253 12.29 -8.49 -1.86
C VAL A 253 11.22 -8.06 -2.84
N ILE A 254 10.23 -8.95 -2.90
CA ILE A 254 9.04 -9.01 -3.73
C ILE A 254 8.02 -7.88 -3.46
N VAL A 255 8.25 -7.01 -2.49
CA VAL A 255 7.34 -5.88 -2.18
C VAL A 255 7.58 -4.66 -3.09
N ARG A 256 8.52 -4.74 -4.06
CA ARG A 256 8.85 -3.68 -5.05
C ARG A 256 8.13 -3.80 -6.41
N PHE A 257 7.18 -4.71 -6.52
CA PHE A 257 6.63 -5.18 -7.81
C PHE A 257 5.35 -4.51 -8.28
N THR A 258 4.89 -3.48 -7.58
CA THR A 258 3.81 -2.60 -8.04
C THR A 258 4.34 -1.17 -8.07
N THR A 259 4.12 -0.48 -9.18
CA THR A 259 4.48 0.93 -9.34
C THR A 259 3.51 1.83 -8.55
N THR A 260 3.94 3.07 -8.27
CA THR A 260 3.09 4.10 -7.65
C THR A 260 1.80 4.30 -8.44
N GLU A 261 1.91 4.35 -9.77
CA GLU A 261 0.79 4.55 -10.69
C GLU A 261 -0.20 3.39 -10.68
N GLU A 262 0.27 2.14 -10.75
CA GLU A 262 -0.59 0.95 -10.71
C GLU A 262 -1.35 0.86 -9.39
N PHE A 263 -0.68 1.18 -8.28
CA PHE A 263 -1.29 1.21 -6.96
C PHE A 263 -2.33 2.34 -6.84
N GLY A 264 -2.03 3.53 -7.35
CA GLY A 264 -2.97 4.66 -7.37
C GLY A 264 -4.24 4.35 -8.15
N ILE A 265 -4.10 3.72 -9.32
CA ILE A 265 -5.24 3.31 -10.14
C ILE A 265 -6.09 2.25 -9.43
N ALA A 266 -5.46 1.24 -8.84
CA ALA A 266 -6.18 0.18 -8.13
C ALA A 266 -6.91 0.71 -6.87
N SER A 267 -6.23 1.50 -6.04
CA SER A 267 -6.73 1.95 -4.74
C SER A 267 -7.57 3.23 -4.77
N VAL A 268 -7.49 4.03 -5.85
CA VAL A 268 -8.32 5.23 -5.99
C VAL A 268 -9.37 5.01 -7.06
N LYS A 269 -9.00 4.80 -8.33
CA LYS A 269 -9.96 4.73 -9.44
C LYS A 269 -10.84 3.48 -9.42
N LEU A 270 -10.25 2.30 -9.32
CA LEU A 270 -11.00 1.03 -9.37
C LEU A 270 -11.79 0.77 -8.08
N GLU A 271 -11.25 1.16 -6.93
CA GLU A 271 -11.98 1.13 -5.66
C GLU A 271 -13.15 2.13 -5.63
N LEU A 272 -12.99 3.31 -6.24
CA LEU A 272 -14.08 4.27 -6.40
C LEU A 272 -15.17 3.73 -7.32
N LEU A 273 -14.82 3.08 -8.43
CA LEU A 273 -15.78 2.37 -9.28
C LEU A 273 -16.57 1.32 -8.49
N LEU A 274 -15.86 0.44 -7.76
CA LEU A 274 -16.46 -0.61 -6.94
C LEU A 274 -17.42 -0.02 -5.89
N SER A 275 -16.93 0.92 -5.10
CA SER A 275 -17.72 1.54 -4.03
C SER A 275 -18.92 2.31 -4.56
N THR A 276 -18.78 3.02 -5.67
CA THR A 276 -19.90 3.74 -6.32
C THR A 276 -21.00 2.77 -6.74
N ILE A 277 -20.66 1.66 -7.41
CA ILE A 277 -21.65 0.65 -7.82
C ILE A 277 -22.36 0.10 -6.58
N LEU A 278 -21.61 -0.46 -5.63
CA LEU A 278 -22.18 -1.10 -4.45
C LEU A 278 -23.04 -0.12 -3.66
N PHE A 279 -22.54 1.08 -3.42
CA PHE A 279 -23.21 2.08 -2.60
C PHE A 279 -24.53 2.53 -3.23
N LEU A 280 -24.51 2.91 -4.51
CA LEU A 280 -25.71 3.37 -5.24
C LEU A 280 -26.79 2.29 -5.30
N SER A 281 -26.40 1.03 -5.39
CA SER A 281 -27.37 -0.08 -5.51
C SER A 281 -27.95 -0.55 -4.18
N ARG A 282 -27.13 -0.68 -3.12
CA ARG A 282 -27.52 -1.46 -1.92
C ARG A 282 -27.64 -0.70 -0.61
N GLU A 283 -26.91 0.38 -0.40
CA GLU A 283 -26.67 0.87 0.97
C GLU A 283 -27.95 1.39 1.66
N GLY A 284 -28.80 2.10 0.93
CA GLY A 284 -30.08 2.58 1.46
C GLY A 284 -31.07 1.44 1.76
N PHE A 285 -31.15 0.45 0.88
CA PHE A 285 -31.97 -0.75 1.08
C PHE A 285 -31.47 -1.57 2.27
N ARG A 286 -30.17 -1.85 2.33
CA ARG A 286 -29.53 -2.55 3.45
C ARG A 286 -29.83 -1.88 4.78
N SER A 287 -29.66 -0.56 4.85
CA SER A 287 -29.94 0.23 6.07
C SER A 287 -31.39 0.12 6.53
N ALA A 288 -32.35 0.16 5.60
CA ALA A 288 -33.77 0.01 5.93
C ALA A 288 -34.10 -1.44 6.33
N LEU A 289 -33.58 -2.43 5.61
CA LEU A 289 -33.85 -3.87 5.81
C LEU A 289 -33.29 -4.42 7.12
N LEU A 290 -32.19 -3.85 7.63
CA LEU A 290 -31.63 -4.22 8.94
C LEU A 290 -32.31 -3.48 10.11
N ARG A 291 -32.89 -2.29 9.87
CA ARG A 291 -33.61 -1.52 10.89
C ARG A 291 -35.02 -2.05 11.14
N GLY A 292 -35.71 -2.48 10.09
CA GLY A 292 -37.09 -2.99 10.18
C GLY A 292 -37.28 -4.22 11.08
N SER A 293 -36.18 -4.91 11.45
CA SER A 293 -36.21 -6.11 12.30
C SER A 293 -36.13 -5.83 13.80
N ARG A 294 -35.76 -4.61 14.24
CA ARG A 294 -35.36 -4.38 15.64
C ARG A 294 -36.53 -4.29 16.64
N THR A 295 -37.77 -4.25 16.17
CA THR A 295 -38.90 -3.84 17.02
C THR A 295 -39.68 -5.00 17.65
N GLU A 296 -39.55 -6.27 17.23
CA GLU A 296 -40.53 -7.30 17.65
C GLU A 296 -40.03 -8.75 17.83
N THR A 297 -38.72 -9.02 17.91
CA THR A 297 -38.19 -10.42 17.93
C THR A 297 -37.71 -10.90 19.30
N GLU A 298 -38.30 -10.43 20.40
CA GLU A 298 -38.17 -11.10 21.71
C GLU A 298 -39.35 -12.03 22.05
N ALA A 299 -40.38 -12.09 21.19
CA ALA A 299 -41.51 -12.98 21.37
C ALA A 299 -41.54 -14.07 20.29
N GLN A 300 -41.29 -15.31 20.73
CA GLN A 300 -41.72 -16.58 20.11
C GLN A 300 -40.85 -17.17 18.97
N ASP A 301 -39.61 -17.55 19.31
CA ASP A 301 -38.99 -18.75 18.71
C ASP A 301 -39.44 -19.99 19.50
N LYS A 302 -40.68 -20.45 19.26
CA LYS A 302 -41.06 -21.85 19.49
C LYS A 302 -41.65 -22.40 18.20
N GLU A 303 -40.81 -23.19 17.55
CA GLU A 303 -41.08 -24.21 16.53
C GLU A 303 -42.55 -24.41 16.13
N ALA A 304 -42.89 -23.95 14.92
CA ALA A 304 -43.98 -24.56 14.16
C ALA A 304 -43.37 -25.62 13.22
N LYS A 305 -43.64 -26.90 13.51
CA LYS A 305 -43.32 -28.02 12.62
C LYS A 305 -43.96 -27.80 11.25
N PHE A 306 -43.16 -27.92 10.19
CA PHE A 306 -43.60 -27.75 8.81
C PHE A 306 -44.45 -28.93 8.34
N THR A 307 -45.72 -28.69 8.04
CA THR A 307 -46.55 -29.62 7.26
C THR A 307 -46.29 -29.39 5.77
N GLN A 308 -45.84 -30.41 5.05
CA GLN A 308 -45.68 -30.37 3.59
C GLN A 308 -47.04 -30.15 2.92
N GLN A 309 -47.30 -28.94 2.41
CA GLN A 309 -48.36 -28.70 1.44
C GLN A 309 -47.77 -28.29 0.09
N GLN A 310 -48.14 -29.07 -0.94
CA GLN A 310 -47.79 -28.87 -2.34
C GLN A 310 -48.66 -27.77 -2.95
N GLY A 311 -48.22 -26.51 -2.85
CA GLY A 311 -48.80 -25.35 -3.53
C GLY A 311 -47.97 -24.08 -3.30
N PRO A 312 -48.22 -22.97 -4.03
CA PRO A 312 -47.64 -21.67 -3.70
C PRO A 312 -48.24 -21.20 -2.37
N VAL A 313 -47.47 -21.28 -1.29
CA VAL A 313 -47.88 -20.80 0.02
C VAL A 313 -47.80 -19.28 0.00
N ILE A 314 -48.95 -18.61 -0.12
CA ILE A 314 -49.02 -17.16 0.11
C ILE A 314 -48.92 -16.96 1.63
N LEU A 315 -47.78 -16.45 2.08
CA LEU A 315 -47.52 -16.22 3.50
C LEU A 315 -48.32 -15.00 3.98
N ASP A 316 -48.88 -15.04 5.19
CA ASP A 316 -49.49 -13.85 5.80
C ASP A 316 -48.38 -12.92 6.31
N ALA A 317 -48.43 -11.63 5.97
CA ALA A 317 -47.45 -10.62 6.37
C ALA A 317 -47.25 -10.51 7.89
N SER A 318 -48.27 -10.87 8.68
CA SER A 318 -48.20 -10.89 10.15
C SER A 318 -47.39 -12.07 10.71
N SER A 319 -47.24 -13.15 9.94
CA SER A 319 -46.50 -14.34 10.38
C SER A 319 -44.98 -14.10 10.41
N PRO A 320 -44.21 -14.76 11.30
CA PRO A 320 -42.76 -14.64 11.32
C PRO A 320 -42.10 -14.96 9.97
N GLN A 321 -42.64 -15.95 9.25
CA GLN A 321 -42.18 -16.34 7.92
C GLN A 321 -42.54 -15.29 6.86
N GLY A 322 -43.74 -14.70 6.94
CA GLY A 322 -44.15 -13.59 6.08
C GLY A 322 -43.30 -12.34 6.28
N LYS A 323 -43.00 -11.96 7.53
CA LYS A 323 -42.06 -10.87 7.85
C LYS A 323 -40.67 -11.13 7.25
N SER A 324 -40.15 -12.35 7.41
CA SER A 324 -38.88 -12.75 6.77
C SER A 324 -38.96 -12.68 5.24
N GLN A 325 -40.08 -13.08 4.63
CA GLN A 325 -40.26 -13.07 3.18
C GLN A 325 -40.37 -11.64 2.61
N ILE A 326 -40.99 -10.70 3.33
CA ILE A 326 -41.04 -9.28 2.95
C ILE A 326 -39.62 -8.72 2.81
N ILE A 327 -38.76 -9.02 3.79
CA ILE A 327 -37.35 -8.64 3.78
C ILE A 327 -36.63 -9.31 2.60
N THR A 328 -36.81 -10.62 2.40
CA THR A 328 -36.23 -11.36 1.27
C THR A 328 -36.61 -10.70 -0.05
N ASN A 329 -37.89 -10.46 -0.32
CA ASN A 329 -38.36 -9.90 -1.58
C ASN A 329 -37.71 -8.55 -1.90
N LEU A 330 -37.62 -7.66 -0.90
CA LEU A 330 -37.06 -6.34 -1.09
C LEU A 330 -35.52 -6.36 -1.17
N ALA A 331 -34.86 -7.36 -0.58
CA ALA A 331 -33.41 -7.56 -0.68
C ALA A 331 -32.93 -7.89 -2.11
N TYR A 332 -33.82 -8.34 -3.00
CA TYR A 332 -33.50 -8.56 -4.42
C TYR A 332 -33.57 -7.28 -5.27
N VAL A 333 -34.16 -6.18 -4.78
CA VAL A 333 -34.20 -4.90 -5.53
C VAL A 333 -32.80 -4.33 -5.80
N PRO A 334 -31.87 -4.30 -4.82
CA PRO A 334 -30.47 -3.94 -5.04
C PRO A 334 -29.77 -4.71 -6.16
N MET A 335 -30.12 -5.98 -6.38
CA MET A 335 -29.55 -6.79 -7.46
C MET A 335 -29.94 -6.24 -8.84
N ALA A 336 -31.21 -5.90 -9.04
CA ALA A 336 -31.70 -5.34 -10.30
C ALA A 336 -31.15 -3.93 -10.56
N LEU A 337 -31.16 -3.06 -9.53
CA LEU A 337 -30.53 -1.74 -9.60
C LEU A 337 -29.01 -1.85 -9.83
N GLY A 338 -28.40 -2.88 -9.25
CA GLY A 338 -27.01 -3.28 -9.42
C GLY A 338 -26.61 -3.53 -10.86
N ALA A 339 -27.43 -4.26 -11.61
CA ALA A 339 -27.16 -4.52 -13.01
C ALA A 339 -27.10 -3.22 -13.83
N LEU A 340 -28.07 -2.31 -13.62
CA LEU A 340 -28.14 -1.02 -14.32
C LEU A 340 -26.96 -0.11 -13.96
N THR A 341 -26.67 0.02 -12.67
CA THR A 341 -25.57 0.87 -12.18
C THR A 341 -24.20 0.33 -12.57
N THR A 342 -24.00 -1.00 -12.54
CA THR A 342 -22.77 -1.65 -13.03
C THR A 342 -22.58 -1.37 -14.52
N LEU A 343 -23.62 -1.52 -15.34
CA LEU A 343 -23.55 -1.25 -16.78
C LEU A 343 -23.24 0.22 -17.05
N ALA A 344 -23.94 1.14 -16.39
CA ALA A 344 -23.73 2.58 -16.56
C ALA A 344 -22.32 3.00 -16.13
N ALA A 345 -21.87 2.58 -14.95
CA ALA A 345 -20.54 2.91 -14.43
C ALA A 345 -19.42 2.27 -15.27
N SER A 346 -19.55 0.99 -15.64
CA SER A 346 -18.58 0.31 -16.50
C SER A 346 -18.47 0.99 -17.86
N THR A 347 -19.59 1.35 -18.49
CA THR A 347 -19.60 2.07 -19.77
C THR A 347 -18.96 3.45 -19.63
N TYR A 348 -19.28 4.20 -18.58
CA TYR A 348 -18.67 5.51 -18.32
C TYR A 348 -17.15 5.42 -18.17
N TYR A 349 -16.65 4.47 -17.38
CA TYR A 349 -15.22 4.28 -17.19
C TYR A 349 -14.54 3.83 -18.49
N ILE A 350 -15.12 2.87 -19.22
CA ILE A 350 -14.58 2.37 -20.49
C ILE A 350 -14.55 3.44 -21.58
N SER A 351 -15.61 4.24 -21.71
CA SER A 351 -15.67 5.32 -22.71
C SER A 351 -14.70 6.46 -22.41
N ASN A 352 -14.37 6.70 -21.14
CA ASN A 352 -13.39 7.72 -20.75
C ASN A 352 -11.94 7.20 -20.75
N ILE A 353 -11.70 5.92 -21.08
CA ILE A 353 -10.35 5.37 -21.19
C ILE A 353 -9.52 6.15 -22.22
N HIS A 354 -10.08 6.53 -23.37
CA HIS A 354 -9.32 7.22 -24.42
C HIS A 354 -8.98 8.69 -24.10
N ASN A 355 -9.77 9.33 -23.22
CA ASN A 355 -9.51 10.70 -22.76
C ASN A 355 -8.43 10.76 -21.67
N THR A 356 -8.13 9.60 -21.07
CA THR A 356 -7.11 9.46 -20.05
C THR A 356 -5.95 8.76 -20.72
N SER A 357 -4.73 9.31 -20.71
CA SER A 357 -3.54 8.69 -21.31
C SER A 357 -3.09 7.40 -20.58
N ASP A 358 -4.01 6.63 -20.00
CA ASP A 358 -3.76 5.46 -19.15
C ASP A 358 -3.67 4.16 -19.99
N GLU A 359 -4.42 4.03 -21.09
CA GLU A 359 -4.44 2.80 -21.92
C GLU A 359 -3.14 2.56 -22.69
N SER A 360 -2.47 3.63 -23.12
CA SER A 360 -1.19 3.53 -23.85
C SER A 360 -0.01 3.18 -22.93
N TYR A 361 -0.15 3.38 -21.62
CA TYR A 361 0.94 3.20 -20.64
C TYR A 361 0.75 1.95 -19.75
N ILE A 362 -0.48 1.42 -19.61
CA ILE A 362 -0.77 0.35 -18.64
C ILE A 362 -1.44 -0.86 -19.32
N PRO A 363 -0.76 -2.01 -19.38
CA PRO A 363 -1.32 -3.22 -19.93
C PRO A 363 -2.58 -3.69 -19.16
N TYR A 364 -3.56 -4.22 -19.89
CA TYR A 364 -4.78 -4.82 -19.32
C TYR A 364 -5.67 -3.89 -18.48
N TYR A 365 -5.58 -2.57 -18.63
CA TYR A 365 -6.40 -1.63 -17.88
C TYR A 365 -7.91 -1.85 -18.08
N LYS A 366 -8.36 -2.01 -19.34
CA LYS A 366 -9.76 -2.34 -19.68
C LYS A 366 -10.25 -3.63 -19.03
N HIS A 367 -9.41 -4.67 -19.01
CA HIS A 367 -9.72 -5.94 -18.35
C HIS A 367 -9.88 -5.76 -16.85
N SER A 368 -9.05 -4.91 -16.24
CA SER A 368 -9.13 -4.60 -14.81
C SER A 368 -10.45 -3.91 -14.44
N ILE A 369 -10.94 -2.98 -15.26
CA ILE A 369 -12.26 -2.34 -15.08
C ILE A 369 -13.37 -3.40 -15.14
N ILE A 370 -13.35 -4.27 -16.16
CA ILE A 370 -14.36 -5.33 -16.32
C ILE A 370 -14.35 -6.27 -15.11
N CYS A 371 -13.18 -6.70 -14.63
CA CYS A 371 -13.06 -7.55 -13.46
C CYS A 371 -13.65 -6.89 -12.20
N PHE A 372 -13.35 -5.61 -11.95
CA PHE A 372 -13.92 -4.87 -10.81
C PHE A 372 -15.43 -4.69 -10.93
N SER A 373 -15.96 -4.36 -12.12
CA SER A 373 -17.40 -4.27 -12.36
C SER A 373 -18.11 -5.61 -12.14
N LEU A 374 -17.52 -6.71 -12.62
CA LEU A 374 -18.05 -8.06 -12.40
C LEU A 374 -18.02 -8.44 -10.91
N ALA A 375 -16.94 -8.13 -10.21
CA ALA A 375 -16.83 -8.35 -8.77
C ALA A 375 -17.91 -7.57 -8.00
N ALA A 376 -18.14 -6.30 -8.34
CA ALA A 376 -19.20 -5.48 -7.75
C ALA A 376 -20.57 -6.14 -7.91
N TYR A 377 -20.88 -6.61 -9.12
CA TYR A 377 -22.17 -7.24 -9.40
C TYR A 377 -22.32 -8.60 -8.71
N LEU A 378 -21.26 -9.41 -8.63
CA LEU A 378 -21.26 -10.68 -7.86
C LEU A 378 -21.51 -10.46 -6.37
N GLU A 379 -20.96 -9.39 -5.79
CA GLU A 379 -21.29 -9.00 -4.41
C GLU A 379 -22.78 -8.64 -4.27
N LEU A 380 -23.35 -7.92 -5.24
CA LEU A 380 -24.79 -7.57 -5.24
C LEU A 380 -25.69 -8.80 -5.42
N LEU A 381 -25.25 -9.81 -6.17
CA LEU A 381 -25.94 -11.09 -6.29
C LEU A 381 -25.97 -11.86 -4.96
N THR A 382 -24.95 -11.67 -4.11
CA THR A 382 -24.85 -12.31 -2.79
C THR A 382 -25.63 -11.55 -1.71
N GLU A 383 -26.03 -10.30 -1.99
CA GLU A 383 -26.67 -9.40 -1.04
C GLU A 383 -27.92 -9.96 -0.35
N PRO A 384 -28.88 -10.62 -1.05
CA PRO A 384 -30.07 -11.14 -0.39
C PRO A 384 -29.74 -12.18 0.69
N LEU A 385 -28.80 -13.08 0.40
CA LEU A 385 -28.34 -14.10 1.35
C LEU A 385 -27.66 -13.47 2.56
N TRP A 386 -26.85 -12.43 2.34
CA TRP A 386 -26.20 -11.70 3.42
C TRP A 386 -27.22 -10.98 4.33
N ILE A 387 -28.23 -10.32 3.77
CA ILE A 387 -29.27 -9.61 4.53
C ILE A 387 -30.09 -10.61 5.37
N ILE A 388 -30.49 -11.74 4.79
CA ILE A 388 -31.22 -12.79 5.50
C ILE A 388 -30.39 -13.34 6.67
N ALA A 389 -29.09 -13.59 6.47
CA ALA A 389 -28.21 -14.09 7.52
C ALA A 389 -28.06 -13.10 8.69
N ASN A 390 -27.96 -11.79 8.40
CA ASN A 390 -27.86 -10.76 9.45
C ASN A 390 -29.17 -10.58 10.22
N ASN A 391 -30.33 -10.60 9.54
CA ASN A 391 -31.63 -10.54 10.20
C ASN A 391 -31.93 -11.79 11.05
N ARG A 392 -31.29 -12.93 10.76
CA ARG A 392 -31.32 -14.15 11.59
C ARG A 392 -30.20 -14.21 12.64
N LEU A 393 -29.43 -13.14 12.83
CA LEU A 393 -28.34 -13.02 13.81
C LEU A 393 -27.21 -14.04 13.61
N TRP A 394 -27.02 -14.55 12.39
CA TRP A 394 -25.94 -15.48 12.05
C TRP A 394 -24.63 -14.76 11.75
N TYR A 395 -24.17 -13.98 12.73
CA TYR A 395 -22.97 -13.16 12.61
C TYR A 395 -21.72 -13.99 12.28
N SER A 396 -21.62 -15.22 12.80
CA SER A 396 -20.49 -16.11 12.52
C SER A 396 -20.36 -16.45 11.04
N ALA A 397 -21.47 -16.64 10.32
CA ALA A 397 -21.44 -16.95 8.89
C ALA A 397 -20.83 -15.79 8.09
N ARG A 398 -21.21 -14.56 8.43
CA ARG A 398 -20.64 -13.34 7.86
C ARG A 398 -19.14 -13.22 8.14
N VAL A 399 -18.73 -13.34 9.40
CA VAL A 399 -17.32 -13.16 9.80
C VAL A 399 -16.42 -14.16 9.07
N TRP A 400 -16.83 -15.42 8.97
CA TRP A 400 -16.07 -16.44 8.24
C TRP A 400 -16.06 -16.19 6.73
N ALA A 401 -17.20 -15.83 6.13
CA ALA A 401 -17.27 -15.53 4.70
C ALA A 401 -16.38 -14.33 4.32
N GLU A 402 -16.47 -13.22 5.06
CA GLU A 402 -15.65 -12.02 4.84
C GLU A 402 -14.17 -12.32 5.09
N GLY A 403 -13.83 -12.98 6.21
CA GLY A 403 -12.45 -13.31 6.57
C GLY A 403 -11.75 -14.19 5.53
N CYS A 404 -12.39 -15.28 5.10
CA CYS A 404 -11.85 -16.18 4.09
C CYS A 404 -11.71 -15.49 2.73
N ALA A 405 -12.70 -14.68 2.32
CA ALA A 405 -12.65 -13.96 1.05
C ALA A 405 -11.53 -12.92 1.03
N VAL A 406 -11.32 -12.16 2.11
CA VAL A 406 -10.20 -11.20 2.23
C VAL A 406 -8.85 -11.93 2.16
N ALA A 407 -8.70 -13.04 2.88
CA ALA A 407 -7.46 -13.82 2.86
C ALA A 407 -7.13 -14.30 1.43
N LEU A 408 -8.12 -14.87 0.73
CA LEU A 408 -7.94 -15.32 -0.65
C LEU A 408 -7.62 -14.17 -1.60
N ARG A 409 -8.30 -13.02 -1.49
CA ARG A 409 -7.96 -11.80 -2.25
C ARG A 409 -6.50 -11.42 -2.07
N CYS A 410 -6.03 -11.32 -0.83
CA CYS A 410 -4.66 -10.93 -0.53
C CYS A 410 -3.65 -11.95 -1.09
N LEU A 411 -3.90 -13.24 -0.91
CA LEU A 411 -3.04 -14.31 -1.42
C LEU A 411 -2.98 -14.30 -2.95
N THR A 412 -4.11 -14.12 -3.62
CA THR A 412 -4.19 -14.04 -5.09
C THR A 412 -3.49 -12.79 -5.62
N THR A 413 -3.77 -11.61 -5.06
CA THR A 413 -3.11 -10.36 -5.49
C THR A 413 -1.60 -10.45 -5.28
N PHE A 414 -1.14 -10.96 -4.13
CA PHE A 414 0.28 -11.16 -3.87
C PHE A 414 0.91 -12.17 -4.82
N GLY A 415 0.28 -13.34 -4.99
CA GLY A 415 0.78 -14.41 -5.85
C GLY A 415 0.88 -14.02 -7.32
N LEU A 416 -0.12 -13.30 -7.85
CA LEU A 416 -0.11 -12.81 -9.24
C LEU A 416 0.89 -11.68 -9.45
N THR A 417 1.01 -10.77 -8.48
CA THR A 417 2.02 -9.69 -8.53
C THR A 417 3.43 -10.29 -8.49
N LEU A 418 3.64 -11.31 -7.66
CA LEU A 418 4.88 -12.06 -7.56
C LEU A 418 5.20 -12.80 -8.85
N TYR A 419 4.25 -13.59 -9.36
CA TYR A 419 4.40 -14.33 -10.60
C TYR A 419 4.71 -13.41 -11.78
N GLY A 420 3.94 -12.32 -11.93
CA GLY A 420 4.14 -11.34 -12.99
C GLY A 420 5.53 -10.68 -12.92
N SER A 421 6.05 -10.44 -11.72
CA SER A 421 7.40 -9.91 -11.58
C SER A 421 8.51 -10.93 -11.87
N MET A 422 8.33 -12.18 -11.42
CA MET A 422 9.27 -13.27 -11.65
C MET A 422 9.35 -13.66 -13.13
N ALA A 423 8.21 -13.77 -13.80
CA ALA A 423 8.13 -14.17 -15.21
C ALA A 423 8.63 -13.09 -16.19
N PHE A 424 8.53 -11.81 -15.82
CA PHE A 424 8.83 -10.67 -16.71
C PHE A 424 9.97 -9.77 -16.20
N HIS A 425 11.01 -10.35 -15.60
CA HIS A 425 12.27 -9.65 -15.28
C HIS A 425 12.09 -8.35 -14.45
N GLY A 426 11.14 -8.33 -13.51
CA GLY A 426 10.91 -7.19 -12.61
C GLY A 426 9.97 -6.09 -13.13
N HIS A 427 9.42 -6.24 -14.33
CA HIS A 427 8.29 -5.42 -14.82
C HIS A 427 7.05 -6.30 -14.93
N SER A 428 6.15 -6.23 -13.95
CA SER A 428 4.89 -6.99 -14.00
C SER A 428 3.89 -6.28 -14.92
N PRO A 429 3.57 -6.80 -16.13
CA PRO A 429 2.50 -6.23 -16.95
C PRO A 429 1.12 -6.42 -16.29
N PHE A 430 1.04 -7.21 -15.21
CA PHE A 430 -0.18 -7.53 -14.51
C PHE A 430 -0.37 -6.73 -13.22
N GLY A 431 0.35 -5.62 -13.01
CA GLY A 431 0.27 -4.84 -11.76
C GLY A 431 -1.16 -4.50 -11.37
N VAL A 432 -1.88 -3.71 -12.19
CA VAL A 432 -3.30 -3.37 -11.93
C VAL A 432 -4.20 -4.60 -12.01
N LEU A 433 -3.94 -5.50 -12.96
CA LEU A 433 -4.76 -6.69 -13.17
C LEU A 433 -4.74 -7.64 -11.96
N SER A 434 -3.64 -7.71 -11.23
CA SER A 434 -3.50 -8.55 -10.02
C SER A 434 -4.43 -8.08 -8.89
N PHE A 435 -4.64 -6.76 -8.76
CA PHE A 435 -5.63 -6.22 -7.83
C PHE A 435 -7.05 -6.52 -8.29
N ALA A 436 -7.32 -6.42 -9.60
CA ALA A 436 -8.63 -6.68 -10.17
C ALA A 436 -9.05 -8.15 -10.07
N ILE A 437 -8.12 -9.09 -10.37
CA ILE A 437 -8.36 -10.53 -10.20
C ILE A 437 -8.52 -10.85 -8.71
N GLY A 438 -7.71 -10.26 -7.83
CA GLY A 438 -7.88 -10.44 -6.39
C GLY A 438 -9.28 -10.00 -5.90
N GLN A 439 -9.79 -8.86 -6.38
CA GLN A 439 -11.15 -8.41 -6.05
C GLN A 439 -12.24 -9.32 -6.64
N LEU A 440 -12.01 -9.90 -7.83
CA LEU A 440 -12.94 -10.87 -8.39
C LEU A 440 -12.96 -12.17 -7.58
N VAL A 441 -11.79 -12.66 -7.15
CA VAL A 441 -11.66 -13.82 -6.25
C VAL A 441 -12.38 -13.55 -4.92
N TYR A 442 -12.22 -12.35 -4.36
CA TYR A 442 -12.99 -11.94 -3.16
C TYR A 442 -14.49 -12.17 -3.37
N ALA A 443 -15.06 -11.60 -4.42
CA ALA A 443 -16.50 -11.68 -4.68
C ALA A 443 -16.99 -13.11 -4.92
N ILE A 444 -16.21 -13.92 -5.66
CA ILE A 444 -16.53 -15.34 -5.92
C ILE A 444 -16.46 -16.16 -4.62
N SER A 445 -15.40 -16.01 -3.83
CA SER A 445 -15.24 -16.73 -2.57
C SER A 445 -16.31 -16.34 -1.55
N PHE A 446 -16.67 -15.06 -1.51
CA PHE A 446 -17.75 -14.55 -0.67
C PHE A 446 -19.11 -15.15 -1.05
N ALA A 447 -19.44 -15.15 -2.34
CA ALA A 447 -20.66 -15.78 -2.86
C ALA A 447 -20.70 -17.29 -2.56
N ALA A 448 -19.59 -18.00 -2.83
CA ALA A 448 -19.47 -19.43 -2.59
C ALA A 448 -19.65 -19.78 -1.10
N ALA A 449 -19.09 -18.98 -0.19
CA ALA A 449 -19.23 -19.19 1.25
C ALA A 449 -20.71 -19.11 1.70
N PHE A 450 -21.48 -18.13 1.22
CA PHE A 450 -22.91 -18.05 1.53
C PHE A 450 -23.72 -19.17 0.88
N ILE A 451 -23.44 -19.52 -0.37
CA ILE A 451 -24.11 -20.64 -1.05
C ILE A 451 -23.88 -21.95 -0.29
N LEU A 452 -22.64 -22.25 0.10
CA LEU A 452 -22.30 -23.44 0.87
C LEU A 452 -22.94 -23.43 2.27
N PHE A 453 -22.94 -22.28 2.94
CA PHE A 453 -23.57 -22.12 4.24
C PHE A 453 -25.08 -22.41 4.18
N TYR A 454 -25.80 -21.81 3.22
CA TYR A 454 -27.23 -22.05 3.05
C TYR A 454 -27.54 -23.45 2.53
N TYR A 455 -26.70 -24.03 1.67
CA TYR A 455 -26.84 -25.40 1.21
C TYR A 455 -26.78 -26.39 2.38
N GLY A 456 -25.82 -26.22 3.30
CA GLY A 456 -25.72 -27.03 4.52
C GLY A 456 -26.99 -26.93 5.37
N ARG A 457 -27.53 -25.72 5.56
CA ARG A 457 -28.76 -25.49 6.34
C ARG A 457 -30.03 -26.05 5.68
N ILE A 458 -30.14 -25.96 4.36
CA ILE A 458 -31.25 -26.58 3.62
C ILE A 458 -31.17 -28.10 3.76
N ARG A 459 -29.97 -28.69 3.68
CA ARG A 459 -29.78 -30.14 3.83
C ARG A 459 -30.07 -30.61 5.26
N SER A 460 -29.73 -29.82 6.27
CA SER A 460 -30.08 -30.10 7.67
C SER A 460 -31.57 -29.92 7.99
N GLY A 461 -32.35 -29.31 7.08
CA GLY A 461 -33.78 -29.05 7.27
C GLY A 461 -34.08 -27.77 8.04
N ASP A 462 -33.08 -26.97 8.39
CA ASP A 462 -33.22 -25.73 9.18
C ASP A 462 -33.93 -24.62 8.39
N ILE A 463 -33.81 -24.61 7.06
CA ILE A 463 -34.43 -23.62 6.17
C ILE A 463 -35.01 -24.29 4.93
N GLN A 464 -36.20 -23.87 4.52
CA GLN A 464 -36.75 -24.18 3.20
C GLN A 464 -36.19 -23.24 2.13
N TYR A 465 -35.70 -23.80 1.03
CA TYR A 465 -35.16 -23.02 -0.10
C TYR A 465 -36.13 -21.94 -0.62
N ARG A 466 -37.45 -22.18 -0.51
CA ARG A 466 -38.49 -21.25 -0.95
C ARG A 466 -38.43 -19.91 -0.23
N LEU A 467 -38.05 -19.88 1.05
CA LEU A 467 -37.95 -18.64 1.84
C LEU A 467 -36.75 -17.76 1.46
N LEU A 468 -35.82 -18.30 0.68
CA LEU A 468 -34.63 -17.58 0.20
C LEU A 468 -34.88 -16.85 -1.13
N ILE A 469 -35.91 -17.24 -1.87
CA ILE A 469 -36.28 -16.64 -3.16
C ILE A 469 -37.56 -15.78 -3.01
N PRO A 470 -37.81 -14.82 -3.91
CA PRO A 470 -38.99 -13.96 -3.80
C PRO A 470 -40.32 -14.72 -3.97
N ASN A 471 -41.25 -14.56 -3.03
CA ASN A 471 -42.61 -15.11 -3.08
C ASN A 471 -43.64 -14.05 -2.69
N MET A 472 -44.87 -14.17 -3.21
CA MET A 472 -45.96 -13.26 -2.82
C MET A 472 -46.29 -13.41 -1.33
N VAL A 473 -46.53 -12.27 -0.69
CA VAL A 473 -46.98 -12.18 0.71
C VAL A 473 -48.32 -11.48 0.73
N MET A 474 -49.27 -11.97 1.53
CA MET A 474 -50.56 -11.34 1.74
C MET A 474 -50.40 -10.17 2.70
N MET A 475 -50.56 -8.96 2.20
CA MET A 475 -50.43 -7.71 2.97
C MET A 475 -51.78 -7.03 3.09
N THR A 476 -52.01 -6.32 4.19
CA THR A 476 -53.22 -5.51 4.39
C THR A 476 -52.94 -4.07 3.97
N ASP A 477 -53.74 -3.55 3.04
CA ASP A 477 -53.64 -2.17 2.58
C ASP A 477 -54.17 -1.17 3.64
N ASP A 478 -53.94 0.12 3.45
CA ASP A 478 -54.40 1.18 4.36
C ASP A 478 -55.94 1.22 4.51
N HIS A 479 -56.66 0.64 3.55
CA HIS A 479 -58.13 0.47 3.56
C HIS A 479 -58.60 -0.88 4.14
N GLY A 480 -57.71 -1.68 4.76
CA GLY A 480 -58.06 -2.96 5.40
C GLY A 480 -58.22 -4.15 4.44
N GLN A 481 -58.01 -3.96 3.14
CA GLN A 481 -58.12 -5.02 2.13
C GLN A 481 -56.83 -5.85 2.06
N LYS A 482 -56.95 -7.18 2.08
CA LYS A 482 -55.79 -8.07 1.90
C LYS A 482 -55.44 -8.18 0.40
N GLN A 483 -54.21 -7.88 0.03
CA GLN A 483 -53.68 -8.03 -1.32
C GLN A 483 -52.36 -8.80 -1.31
N ALA A 484 -52.20 -9.72 -2.26
CA ALA A 484 -50.94 -10.43 -2.47
C ALA A 484 -49.96 -9.48 -3.20
N ARG A 485 -48.89 -9.08 -2.51
CA ARG A 485 -47.86 -8.18 -3.06
C ARG A 485 -46.48 -8.84 -2.87
N TYR A 486 -45.57 -8.60 -3.82
CA TYR A 486 -44.16 -8.98 -3.66
C TYR A 486 -43.42 -7.97 -2.78
N LEU A 487 -43.58 -6.68 -3.07
CA LEU A 487 -42.89 -5.61 -2.36
C LEU A 487 -43.85 -4.91 -1.40
N ASP A 488 -43.43 -4.75 -0.16
CA ASP A 488 -44.14 -3.91 0.81
C ASP A 488 -43.91 -2.44 0.47
N PRO A 489 -44.97 -1.66 0.14
CA PRO A 489 -44.83 -0.24 -0.20
C PRO A 489 -44.22 0.59 0.94
N ARG A 490 -44.51 0.25 2.20
CA ARG A 490 -44.01 1.00 3.36
C ARG A 490 -42.50 0.82 3.50
N LEU A 491 -42.04 -0.43 3.49
CA LEU A 491 -40.61 -0.75 3.55
C LEU A 491 -39.84 -0.28 2.31
N LEU A 492 -40.46 -0.30 1.13
CA LEU A 492 -39.89 0.26 -0.11
C LEU A 492 -39.69 1.77 0.01
N ASN A 493 -40.69 2.51 0.49
CA ASN A 493 -40.58 3.97 0.66
C ASN A 493 -39.52 4.34 1.71
N LEU A 494 -39.44 3.58 2.80
CA LEU A 494 -38.36 3.72 3.79
C LEU A 494 -36.98 3.47 3.14
N SER A 495 -36.85 2.42 2.35
CA SER A 495 -35.61 2.08 1.64
C SER A 495 -35.19 3.16 0.63
N LEU A 496 -36.14 3.74 -0.11
CA LEU A 496 -35.89 4.84 -1.04
C LEU A 496 -35.47 6.12 -0.30
N THR A 497 -36.12 6.41 0.84
CA THR A 497 -35.76 7.57 1.69
C THR A 497 -34.35 7.43 2.24
N MET A 498 -34.01 6.25 2.77
CA MET A 498 -32.64 5.97 3.22
C MET A 498 -31.64 5.95 2.08
N THR A 499 -32.03 5.52 0.88
CA THR A 499 -31.18 5.60 -0.32
C THR A 499 -30.84 7.04 -0.69
N LYS A 500 -31.81 7.96 -0.65
CA LYS A 500 -31.56 9.39 -0.88
C LYS A 500 -30.58 9.97 0.15
N GLN A 501 -30.78 9.63 1.42
CA GLN A 501 -29.89 10.07 2.50
C GLN A 501 -28.48 9.49 2.36
N SER A 502 -28.39 8.20 2.03
CA SER A 502 -27.12 7.51 1.77
C SER A 502 -26.40 8.13 0.58
N LEU A 503 -27.09 8.42 -0.54
CA LEU A 503 -26.49 9.03 -1.73
C LEU A 503 -25.80 10.37 -1.40
N LEU A 504 -26.49 11.24 -0.67
CA LEU A 504 -25.93 12.50 -0.21
C LEU A 504 -24.69 12.25 0.65
N LYS A 505 -24.76 11.30 1.59
CA LYS A 505 -23.63 10.92 2.43
C LYS A 505 -22.46 10.38 1.62
N HIS A 506 -22.69 9.57 0.59
CA HIS A 506 -21.62 9.05 -0.27
C HIS A 506 -20.93 10.14 -1.07
N LEU A 507 -21.68 11.07 -1.66
CA LEU A 507 -21.08 12.22 -2.31
C LEU A 507 -20.22 13.04 -1.34
N LEU A 508 -20.66 13.21 -0.09
CA LEU A 508 -19.91 13.92 0.94
C LEU A 508 -18.70 13.15 1.49
N THR A 509 -18.71 11.82 1.42
CA THR A 509 -17.65 10.96 2.01
C THR A 509 -16.61 10.53 0.98
N GLU A 510 -17.04 10.21 -0.24
CA GLU A 510 -16.19 9.80 -1.36
C GLU A 510 -15.92 10.95 -2.34
N GLY A 511 -16.56 12.11 -2.14
CA GLY A 511 -16.32 13.34 -2.91
C GLY A 511 -14.86 13.74 -2.94
N ASP A 512 -14.14 13.56 -1.83
CA ASP A 512 -12.71 13.85 -1.77
C ASP A 512 -11.91 12.92 -2.69
N LYS A 513 -12.25 11.63 -2.76
CA LYS A 513 -11.61 10.67 -3.69
C LYS A 513 -11.99 10.93 -5.15
N LEU A 514 -13.24 11.33 -5.42
CA LEU A 514 -13.69 11.76 -6.74
C LEU A 514 -12.87 12.96 -7.22
N LEU A 515 -12.71 13.97 -6.37
CA LEU A 515 -11.93 15.17 -6.68
C LEU A 515 -10.43 14.85 -6.83
N ILE A 516 -9.87 13.98 -5.99
CA ILE A 516 -8.49 13.48 -6.15
C ILE A 516 -8.33 12.78 -7.50
N SER A 517 -9.28 11.90 -7.86
CA SER A 517 -9.27 11.19 -9.14
C SER A 517 -9.33 12.13 -10.36
N MET A 518 -10.09 13.22 -10.26
CA MET A 518 -10.25 14.21 -11.34
C MET A 518 -9.10 15.21 -11.45
N LEU A 519 -8.49 15.60 -10.33
CA LEU A 519 -7.57 16.76 -10.27
C LEU A 519 -6.08 16.39 -10.15
N SER A 520 -5.74 15.12 -9.89
CA SER A 520 -4.37 14.69 -9.62
C SER A 520 -3.86 13.58 -10.53
N THR A 521 -2.54 13.47 -10.69
CA THR A 521 -1.89 12.46 -11.54
C THR A 521 -1.97 11.06 -10.90
N ASN A 522 -1.90 9.98 -11.71
CA ASN A 522 -1.94 8.60 -11.19
C ASN A 522 -0.82 8.32 -10.16
N SER A 523 0.36 8.91 -10.35
CA SER A 523 1.48 8.79 -9.41
C SER A 523 1.18 9.50 -8.09
N ASP A 524 0.63 10.72 -8.14
CA ASP A 524 0.18 11.45 -6.93
C ASP A 524 -0.92 10.69 -6.20
N GLN A 525 -1.87 10.11 -6.94
CA GLN A 525 -2.94 9.26 -6.38
C GLN A 525 -2.35 8.05 -5.66
N GLY A 526 -1.34 7.40 -6.24
CA GLY A 526 -0.65 6.26 -5.64
C GLY A 526 0.13 6.61 -4.38
N VAL A 527 0.88 7.71 -4.42
CA VAL A 527 1.63 8.20 -3.27
C VAL A 527 0.69 8.66 -2.15
N TYR A 528 -0.37 9.39 -2.50
CA TYR A 528 -1.41 9.80 -1.56
C TYR A 528 -2.14 8.58 -0.99
N ALA A 529 -2.55 7.62 -1.81
CA ALA A 529 -3.22 6.40 -1.38
C ALA A 529 -2.32 5.55 -0.48
N LEU A 530 -1.02 5.47 -0.78
CA LEU A 530 -0.06 4.81 0.09
C LEU A 530 0.02 5.56 1.42
N ALA A 531 0.16 6.89 1.42
CA ALA A 531 0.18 7.68 2.65
C ALA A 531 -1.16 7.62 3.42
N SER A 532 -2.30 7.52 2.74
CA SER A 532 -3.62 7.45 3.39
C SER A 532 -3.99 6.05 3.86
N ASN A 533 -3.47 4.99 3.24
CA ASN A 533 -3.79 3.60 3.58
C ASN A 533 -2.68 2.93 4.42
N TYR A 534 -1.43 3.21 4.07
CA TYR A 534 -0.21 2.63 4.64
C TYR A 534 0.68 3.65 5.34
N GLY A 535 0.34 4.93 5.29
CA GLY A 535 1.13 6.02 5.85
C GLY A 535 1.38 5.81 7.31
N THR A 536 2.54 5.21 7.55
CA THR A 536 2.98 4.55 8.76
C THR A 536 2.06 3.43 9.21
N LEU A 537 2.64 2.44 9.86
CA LEU A 537 2.02 1.46 10.74
C LEU A 537 0.94 2.00 11.73
N ARG A 538 0.60 3.30 11.76
CA ARG A 538 -0.29 3.97 12.73
C ARG A 538 -0.95 5.30 12.26
N GLY A 539 -1.23 5.55 10.98
CA GLY A 539 -1.89 6.81 10.54
C GLY A 539 -3.41 6.69 10.39
N SER A 540 -3.86 6.17 9.24
CA SER A 540 -5.28 5.87 8.97
C SER A 540 -5.80 4.66 9.77
N LEU A 541 -4.91 3.70 10.08
CA LEU A 541 -5.24 2.61 10.99
C LEU A 541 -5.46 3.13 12.42
N VAL A 542 -4.69 4.11 12.91
CA VAL A 542 -4.96 4.74 14.21
C VAL A 542 -6.25 5.53 14.18
N ALA A 543 -6.56 6.23 13.09
CA ALA A 543 -7.87 6.84 12.96
C ALA A 543 -9.00 5.81 13.08
N ARG A 544 -8.87 4.64 12.44
CA ARG A 544 -9.90 3.59 12.46
C ARG A 544 -9.93 2.75 13.75
N ILE A 545 -8.79 2.52 14.40
CA ILE A 545 -8.65 1.67 15.58
C ILE A 545 -8.71 2.48 16.88
N LEU A 546 -8.17 3.69 16.88
CA LEU A 546 -8.10 4.55 18.06
C LEU A 546 -9.17 5.64 18.03
N PHE A 547 -9.24 6.45 16.97
CA PHE A 547 -10.15 7.60 16.93
C PHE A 547 -11.60 7.21 16.72
N ALA A 548 -11.90 6.32 15.77
CA ALA A 548 -13.28 5.95 15.44
C ALA A 548 -14.03 5.33 16.64
N PRO A 549 -13.45 4.42 17.44
CA PRO A 549 -14.11 3.94 18.65
C PRO A 549 -14.33 5.04 19.70
N ILE A 550 -13.36 5.95 19.88
CA ILE A 550 -13.49 7.08 20.81
C ILE A 550 -14.60 8.02 20.32
N GLU A 551 -14.66 8.32 19.02
CA GLU A 551 -15.68 9.15 18.40
C GLU A 551 -17.08 8.58 18.62
N GLU A 552 -17.30 7.31 18.26
CA GLU A 552 -18.59 6.63 18.42
C GLU A 552 -19.03 6.58 19.88
N THR A 553 -18.10 6.22 20.78
CA THR A 553 -18.38 6.13 22.21
C THR A 553 -18.70 7.51 22.78
N SER A 554 -17.97 8.55 22.36
CA SER A 554 -18.21 9.93 22.79
C SER A 554 -19.58 10.44 22.35
N ARG A 555 -20.01 10.14 21.11
CA ARG A 555 -21.33 10.51 20.59
C ARG A 555 -22.44 9.92 21.47
N ILE A 556 -22.36 8.63 21.77
CA ILE A 556 -23.34 7.94 22.63
C ILE A 556 -23.32 8.52 24.05
N LEU A 557 -22.13 8.78 24.60
CA LEU A 557 -21.97 9.35 25.94
C LEU A 557 -22.61 10.73 26.04
N PHE A 558 -22.32 11.63 25.09
CA PHE A 558 -22.88 12.99 25.06
C PHE A 558 -24.41 12.96 24.91
N ALA A 559 -24.93 12.13 24.02
CA ALA A 559 -26.38 11.97 23.83
C ALA A 559 -27.07 11.50 25.12
N LYS A 560 -26.49 10.54 25.85
CA LYS A 560 -27.03 10.05 27.12
C LYS A 560 -26.98 11.08 28.23
N MET A 561 -25.84 11.76 28.41
CA MET A 561 -25.65 12.72 29.50
C MET A 561 -26.49 13.99 29.33
N LEU A 562 -26.82 14.34 28.08
CA LEU A 562 -27.63 15.52 27.75
C LEU A 562 -29.10 15.19 27.44
N ALA A 563 -29.52 13.93 27.55
CA ALA A 563 -30.88 13.50 27.24
C ALA A 563 -31.95 14.26 28.06
N ASN A 564 -31.63 14.61 29.31
CA ASN A 564 -32.53 15.32 30.22
C ASN A 564 -32.37 16.85 30.16
N VAL A 565 -31.50 17.38 29.28
CA VAL A 565 -31.31 18.83 29.09
C VAL A 565 -32.22 19.28 27.95
N PRO A 566 -33.25 20.10 28.22
CA PRO A 566 -34.23 20.48 27.19
C PRO A 566 -33.55 21.28 26.09
N ASP A 567 -33.96 21.09 24.85
CA ASP A 567 -33.46 21.90 23.75
C ASP A 567 -34.02 23.33 23.81
N ILE A 568 -33.16 24.34 23.63
CA ILE A 568 -33.53 25.76 23.82
C ILE A 568 -33.48 26.42 22.46
N THR A 569 -34.63 26.46 21.80
CA THR A 569 -34.83 27.13 20.51
C THR A 569 -35.18 28.61 20.69
N ASN A 570 -35.94 28.96 21.74
CA ASN A 570 -36.28 30.33 22.09
C ASN A 570 -35.82 30.65 23.52
N ILE A 571 -34.91 31.62 23.65
CA ILE A 571 -34.28 31.98 24.94
C ILE A 571 -35.29 32.69 25.85
N ASP A 572 -36.19 33.51 25.29
CA ASP A 572 -37.12 34.35 26.05
C ASP A 572 -38.26 33.54 26.71
N ALA A 573 -38.50 32.32 26.23
CA ALA A 573 -39.54 31.42 26.73
C ALA A 573 -38.98 30.24 27.55
N ALA A 574 -37.66 30.18 27.79
CA ALA A 574 -37.01 29.03 28.39
C ALA A 574 -37.04 29.07 29.93
N GLN A 575 -37.37 27.94 30.56
CA GLN A 575 -37.26 27.78 32.01
C GLN A 575 -35.79 27.62 32.45
N PRO A 576 -35.41 28.15 33.63
CA PRO A 576 -34.06 28.00 34.15
C PRO A 576 -33.71 26.52 34.40
N LEU A 577 -32.46 26.15 34.10
CA LEU A 577 -31.97 24.78 34.25
C LEU A 577 -31.79 24.40 35.72
N ASN A 578 -32.23 23.19 36.08
CA ASN A 578 -32.06 22.62 37.42
C ASN A 578 -30.58 22.28 37.72
N ALA A 579 -30.23 22.16 39.00
CA ALA A 579 -28.85 21.87 39.42
C ALA A 579 -28.26 20.60 38.78
N GLU A 580 -29.06 19.55 38.63
CA GLU A 580 -28.67 18.30 37.96
C GLU A 580 -28.34 18.51 36.48
N GLN A 581 -29.19 19.26 35.76
CA GLN A 581 -28.98 19.58 34.34
C GLN A 581 -27.73 20.46 34.14
N GLN A 582 -27.49 21.40 35.06
CA GLN A 582 -26.27 22.22 35.06
C GLN A 582 -25.02 21.38 35.34
N ALA A 583 -25.10 20.39 36.23
CA ALA A 583 -24.00 19.46 36.51
C ALA A 583 -23.67 18.62 35.27
N SER A 584 -24.66 18.04 34.61
CA SER A 584 -24.48 17.29 33.36
C SER A 584 -23.84 18.14 32.26
N LEU A 585 -24.27 19.40 32.09
CA LEU A 585 -23.67 20.34 31.13
C LEU A 585 -22.19 20.60 31.41
N ARG A 586 -21.82 20.85 32.68
CA ARG A 586 -20.43 21.06 33.09
C ARG A 586 -19.59 19.81 32.87
N GLN A 587 -20.13 18.64 33.18
CA GLN A 587 -19.44 17.37 33.02
C GLN A 587 -19.17 17.07 31.55
N VAL A 588 -20.15 17.30 30.67
CA VAL A 588 -19.96 17.13 29.22
C VAL A 588 -18.95 18.12 28.67
N ALA A 589 -19.00 19.39 29.09
CA ALA A 589 -18.01 20.39 28.68
C ALA A 589 -16.58 20.01 29.11
N PHE A 590 -16.43 19.46 30.32
CA PHE A 590 -15.16 18.96 30.84
C PHE A 590 -14.65 17.75 30.03
N ILE A 591 -15.50 16.76 29.77
CA ILE A 591 -15.15 15.58 28.97
C ILE A 591 -14.77 16.02 27.54
N LEU A 592 -15.56 16.88 26.91
CA LEU A 592 -15.29 17.40 25.57
C LEU A 592 -13.94 18.13 25.50
N SER A 593 -13.65 19.03 26.45
CA SER A 593 -12.38 19.77 26.50
C SER A 593 -11.19 18.82 26.72
N THR A 594 -11.35 17.82 27.59
CA THR A 594 -10.33 16.80 27.88
C THR A 594 -10.03 15.94 26.66
N LEU A 595 -11.07 15.50 25.93
CA LEU A 595 -10.91 14.72 24.70
C LEU A 595 -10.25 15.54 23.59
N ILE A 596 -10.62 16.81 23.40
CA ILE A 596 -9.95 17.69 22.42
C ILE A 596 -8.46 17.86 22.79
N LYS A 597 -8.16 18.10 24.07
CA LYS A 597 -6.78 18.23 24.56
C LYS A 597 -5.97 16.95 24.35
N PHE A 598 -6.56 15.79 24.59
CA PHE A 598 -5.94 14.49 24.30
C PHE A 598 -5.53 14.37 22.82
N HIS A 599 -6.42 14.73 21.89
CA HIS A 599 -6.11 14.67 20.46
C HIS A 599 -5.05 15.68 20.03
N ILE A 600 -5.04 16.89 20.62
CA ILE A 600 -3.98 17.88 20.38
C ILE A 600 -2.62 17.36 20.88
N LEU A 601 -2.56 16.83 22.10
CA LEU A 601 -1.33 16.26 22.66
C LEU A 601 -0.81 15.09 21.83
N LEU A 602 -1.69 14.17 21.45
CA LEU A 602 -1.32 13.06 20.58
C LEU A 602 -0.85 13.56 19.20
N GLY A 603 -1.54 14.53 18.62
CA GLY A 603 -1.15 15.16 17.36
C GLY A 603 0.23 15.83 17.42
N LEU A 604 0.60 16.44 18.55
CA LEU A 604 1.94 17.00 18.75
C LEU A 604 3.05 15.94 18.71
N PHE A 605 2.79 14.69 19.13
CA PHE A 605 3.75 13.60 18.94
C PHE A 605 3.93 13.24 17.47
N PHE A 606 2.85 13.19 16.69
CA PHE A 606 2.94 12.93 15.25
C PHE A 606 3.65 14.06 14.51
N VAL A 607 3.31 15.31 14.79
CA VAL A 607 3.94 16.47 14.14
C VAL A 607 5.38 16.64 14.60
N GLY A 608 5.61 16.63 15.91
CA GLY A 608 6.91 16.97 16.52
C GLY A 608 7.97 15.87 16.43
N LEU A 609 7.57 14.60 16.32
CA LEU A 609 8.51 13.49 16.12
C LEU A 609 8.24 12.78 14.80
N GLY A 610 7.01 12.33 14.57
CA GLY A 610 6.66 11.46 13.44
C GLY A 610 7.10 12.00 12.08
N SER A 611 6.90 13.30 11.83
CA SER A 611 7.16 13.95 10.54
C SER A 611 8.60 13.79 10.00
N ASN A 612 9.61 13.73 10.87
CA ASN A 612 11.02 13.62 10.45
C ASN A 612 11.49 12.16 10.26
N TYR A 613 10.71 11.18 10.72
CA TYR A 613 11.05 9.75 10.59
C TYR A 613 10.32 9.05 9.46
N THR A 614 9.41 9.73 8.75
CA THR A 614 8.57 9.12 7.72
C THR A 614 9.38 8.59 6.53
N SER A 615 10.38 9.32 6.07
CA SER A 615 11.26 8.90 4.97
C SER A 615 12.08 7.67 5.37
N THR A 616 12.67 7.67 6.56
CA THR A 616 13.39 6.51 7.11
C THR A 616 12.48 5.29 7.23
N LEU A 617 11.23 5.50 7.68
CA LEU A 617 10.26 4.41 7.84
C LEU A 617 9.81 3.83 6.50
N ILE A 618 9.45 4.66 5.53
CA ILE A 618 9.02 4.19 4.20
C ILE A 618 10.17 3.47 3.51
N ASP A 619 11.38 3.99 3.60
CA ASP A 619 12.55 3.35 3.01
C ASP A 619 12.85 1.99 3.66
N THR A 620 12.62 1.86 4.96
CA THR A 620 12.82 0.60 5.70
C THR A 620 11.70 -0.42 5.45
N LEU A 621 10.45 0.02 5.34
CA LEU A 621 9.28 -0.88 5.23
C LEU A 621 8.86 -1.19 3.78
N VAL A 622 8.98 -0.21 2.89
CA VAL A 622 8.45 -0.24 1.51
C VAL A 622 9.59 -0.14 0.48
N GLY A 623 10.72 0.47 0.85
CA GLY A 623 11.92 0.60 0.01
C GLY A 623 12.07 1.98 -0.65
N SER A 624 13.29 2.29 -1.09
CA SER A 624 13.71 3.60 -1.61
C SER A 624 12.93 4.11 -2.83
N ARG A 625 12.29 3.21 -3.59
CA ARG A 625 11.40 3.58 -4.71
C ARG A 625 10.21 4.43 -4.27
N TRP A 626 9.77 4.29 -3.02
CA TRP A 626 8.67 5.06 -2.43
C TRP A 626 9.16 6.22 -1.55
N SER A 627 10.44 6.58 -1.61
CA SER A 627 11.00 7.68 -0.82
C SER A 627 10.27 9.01 -1.03
N GLN A 628 9.72 9.27 -2.23
CA GLN A 628 8.87 10.43 -2.51
C GLN A 628 7.56 10.45 -1.68
N ALA A 629 7.08 9.29 -1.25
CA ALA A 629 5.94 9.19 -0.33
C ALA A 629 6.31 9.62 1.11
N GLY A 630 7.60 9.73 1.43
CA GLY A 630 8.08 10.15 2.75
C GLY A 630 7.65 11.57 3.10
N SER A 631 7.73 12.50 2.14
CA SER A 631 7.31 13.89 2.33
C SER A 631 5.78 14.05 2.42
N VAL A 632 5.04 13.27 1.63
CA VAL A 632 3.57 13.22 1.70
C VAL A 632 3.13 12.66 3.05
N LEU A 633 3.80 11.61 3.53
CA LEU A 633 3.54 11.04 4.84
C LEU A 633 3.91 11.99 5.98
N ALA A 634 5.02 12.74 5.86
CA ALA A 634 5.38 13.79 6.82
C ALA A 634 4.29 14.86 6.91
N THR A 635 3.72 15.24 5.76
CA THR A 635 2.59 16.17 5.69
C THR A 635 1.33 15.55 6.29
N TYR A 636 1.11 14.24 6.14
CA TYR A 636 -0.01 13.55 6.77
C TYR A 636 0.07 13.55 8.31
N CYS A 637 1.28 13.61 8.89
CA CYS A 637 1.42 13.82 10.34
C CYS A 637 0.82 15.14 10.81
N LEU A 638 0.81 16.19 9.97
CA LEU A 638 0.09 17.45 10.24
C LEU A 638 -1.43 17.27 10.19
N PHE A 639 -1.93 16.34 9.37
CA PHE A 639 -3.35 16.10 9.19
C PHE A 639 -3.98 15.35 10.38
N VAL A 640 -3.24 14.47 11.06
CA VAL A 640 -3.70 13.67 12.22
C VAL A 640 -4.42 14.50 13.31
N PRO A 641 -3.87 15.62 13.82
CA PRO A 641 -4.58 16.44 14.81
C PRO A 641 -5.91 17.00 14.30
N PHE A 642 -5.99 17.45 13.05
CA PHE A 642 -7.24 17.93 12.46
C PHE A 642 -8.28 16.82 12.43
N MET A 643 -7.89 15.63 12.02
CA MET A 643 -8.79 14.47 11.98
C MET A 643 -9.36 14.14 13.37
N GLY A 644 -8.50 14.10 14.39
CA GLY A 644 -8.92 13.81 15.77
C GLY A 644 -9.86 14.87 16.35
N ILE A 645 -9.55 16.16 16.17
CA ILE A 645 -10.40 17.26 16.66
C ILE A 645 -11.72 17.29 15.91
N ASN A 646 -11.71 17.07 14.59
CA ASN A 646 -12.93 16.98 13.79
C ASN A 646 -13.84 15.87 14.31
N GLY A 647 -13.31 14.65 14.51
CA GLY A 647 -14.09 13.52 15.00
C GLY A 647 -14.82 13.83 16.31
N ILE A 648 -14.13 14.36 17.32
CA ILE A 648 -14.74 14.66 18.62
C ILE A 648 -15.74 15.83 18.56
N THR A 649 -15.42 16.90 17.84
CA THR A 649 -16.32 18.08 17.75
C THR A 649 -17.58 17.77 16.95
N GLU A 650 -17.45 16.95 15.90
CA GLU A 650 -18.57 16.48 15.09
C GLU A 650 -19.39 15.40 15.82
N ALA A 651 -18.77 14.52 16.60
CA ALA A 651 -19.48 13.59 17.49
C ALA A 651 -20.37 14.33 18.49
N PHE A 652 -19.88 15.42 19.09
CA PHE A 652 -20.71 16.25 19.95
C PHE A 652 -21.87 16.87 19.17
N LEU A 653 -21.61 17.49 18.01
CA LEU A 653 -22.65 18.10 17.19
C LEU A 653 -23.72 17.07 16.81
N GLN A 654 -23.34 15.91 16.30
CA GLN A 654 -24.27 14.85 15.90
C GLN A 654 -25.06 14.26 17.08
N ALA A 655 -24.52 14.34 18.29
CA ALA A 655 -25.20 13.84 19.48
C ALA A 655 -26.32 14.77 19.98
N VAL A 656 -26.23 16.08 19.72
CA VAL A 656 -27.12 17.09 20.34
C VAL A 656 -27.86 17.98 19.34
N ALA A 657 -27.45 17.99 18.06
CA ALA A 657 -28.06 18.85 17.06
C ALA A 657 -29.48 18.40 16.68
N SER A 658 -30.35 19.38 16.48
CA SER A 658 -31.70 19.19 15.95
C SER A 658 -31.69 18.76 14.48
N GLU A 659 -32.80 18.22 13.97
CA GLU A 659 -32.92 17.81 12.56
C GLU A 659 -32.63 18.95 11.58
N SER A 660 -33.05 20.17 11.90
CA SER A 660 -32.79 21.36 11.07
C SER A 660 -31.31 21.74 11.04
N GLU A 661 -30.61 21.63 12.18
CA GLU A 661 -29.17 21.88 12.29
C GLU A 661 -28.32 20.80 11.60
N LEU A 662 -28.76 19.53 11.65
CA LEU A 662 -28.15 18.42 10.91
C LEU A 662 -28.34 18.55 9.39
N SER A 663 -29.51 19.03 8.96
CA SER A 663 -29.77 19.37 7.56
C SER A 663 -28.88 20.53 7.10
N ALA A 664 -28.78 21.60 7.91
CA ALA A 664 -27.87 22.71 7.64
C ALA A 664 -26.41 22.24 7.54
N LEU A 665 -25.94 21.39 8.47
CA LEU A 665 -24.61 20.80 8.41
C LEU A 665 -24.38 20.10 7.07
N SER A 666 -25.34 19.28 6.62
CA SER A 666 -25.23 18.55 5.35
C SER A 666 -25.07 19.47 4.14
N ILE A 667 -25.74 20.63 4.14
CA ILE A 667 -25.58 21.68 3.12
C ILE A 667 -24.19 22.34 3.22
N TYR A 668 -23.75 22.70 4.43
CA TYR A 668 -22.41 23.26 4.64
C TYR A 668 -21.29 22.30 4.24
N MET A 669 -21.48 20.99 4.40
CA MET A 669 -20.52 20.00 3.92
C MET A 669 -20.32 20.05 2.40
N ILE A 670 -21.37 20.33 1.61
CA ILE A 670 -21.24 20.52 0.16
C ILE A 670 -20.34 21.74 -0.12
N PHE A 671 -20.56 22.85 0.58
CA PHE A 671 -19.71 24.05 0.45
C PHE A 671 -18.25 23.77 0.87
N PHE A 672 -18.02 22.98 1.92
CA PHE A 672 -16.67 22.58 2.33
C PHE A 672 -15.99 21.71 1.28
N SER A 673 -16.72 20.79 0.63
CA SER A 673 -16.18 20.00 -0.49
C SER A 673 -15.81 20.86 -1.70
N VAL A 674 -16.59 21.91 -2.01
CA VAL A 674 -16.20 22.89 -3.05
C VAL A 674 -14.97 23.68 -2.62
N GLY A 675 -14.91 24.11 -1.35
CA GLY A 675 -13.73 24.77 -0.77
C GLY A 675 -12.48 23.89 -0.83
N PHE A 676 -12.61 22.60 -0.53
CA PHE A 676 -11.57 21.59 -0.68
C PHE A 676 -11.08 21.49 -2.13
N ALA A 677 -11.99 21.40 -3.10
CA ALA A 677 -11.64 21.34 -4.52
C ALA A 677 -10.83 22.57 -4.95
N MET A 678 -11.27 23.77 -4.54
CA MET A 678 -10.54 25.02 -4.83
C MET A 678 -9.17 25.06 -4.16
N ALA A 679 -9.06 24.62 -2.89
CA ALA A 679 -7.79 24.54 -2.19
C ALA A 679 -6.84 23.50 -2.83
N ALA A 680 -7.38 22.37 -3.29
CA ALA A 680 -6.61 21.34 -4.00
C ALA A 680 -6.05 21.89 -5.32
N ILE A 681 -6.88 22.55 -6.14
CA ILE A 681 -6.44 23.21 -7.37
C ILE A 681 -5.35 24.25 -7.05
N PHE A 682 -5.56 25.08 -6.02
CA PHE A 682 -4.61 26.10 -5.62
C PHE A 682 -3.25 25.51 -5.19
N PHE A 683 -3.23 24.53 -4.28
CA PHE A 683 -1.97 23.93 -3.83
C PHE A 683 -1.28 23.09 -4.89
N MET A 684 -2.04 22.40 -5.76
CA MET A 684 -1.46 21.57 -6.81
C MET A 684 -0.97 22.39 -8.00
N TRP A 685 -1.70 23.41 -8.45
CA TRP A 685 -1.37 24.13 -9.68
C TRP A 685 -0.56 25.40 -9.42
N ALA A 686 -0.89 26.18 -8.37
CA ALA A 686 -0.16 27.40 -8.07
C ALA A 686 1.20 27.12 -7.40
N PHE A 687 1.24 26.17 -6.47
CA PHE A 687 2.45 25.82 -5.72
C PHE A 687 3.16 24.55 -6.20
N ARG A 688 2.58 23.81 -7.16
CA ARG A 688 3.15 22.56 -7.72
C ARG A 688 3.52 21.53 -6.65
N LEU A 689 2.71 21.41 -5.60
CA LEU A 689 2.99 20.54 -4.44
C LEU A 689 2.57 19.07 -4.65
N GLY A 690 1.99 18.69 -5.79
CA GLY A 690 1.55 17.32 -6.08
C GLY A 690 0.70 16.71 -4.96
N ALA A 691 0.97 15.45 -4.59
CA ALA A 691 0.29 14.75 -3.50
C ALA A 691 0.37 15.44 -2.11
N VAL A 692 1.41 16.24 -1.83
CA VAL A 692 1.49 17.05 -0.59
C VAL A 692 0.37 18.10 -0.58
N GLY A 693 0.10 18.72 -1.74
CA GLY A 693 -0.97 19.69 -1.91
C GLY A 693 -2.36 19.13 -1.61
N LEU A 694 -2.61 17.86 -1.95
CA LEU A 694 -3.86 17.17 -1.63
C LEU A 694 -4.05 17.00 -0.11
N VAL A 695 -2.99 16.64 0.62
CA VAL A 695 -3.06 16.51 2.09
C VAL A 695 -3.35 17.88 2.72
N LEU A 696 -2.72 18.96 2.23
CA LEU A 696 -2.96 20.32 2.72
C LEU A 696 -4.38 20.81 2.42
N ALA A 697 -4.91 20.49 1.24
CA ALA A 697 -6.31 20.78 0.90
C ALA A 697 -7.27 20.05 1.88
N ASN A 698 -6.97 18.79 2.23
CA ASN A 698 -7.75 18.06 3.23
C ASN A 698 -7.62 18.65 4.64
N CYS A 699 -6.45 19.19 5.01
CA CYS A 699 -6.31 19.95 6.25
C CYS A 699 -7.22 21.19 6.25
N PHE A 700 -7.31 21.91 5.12
CA PHE A 700 -8.23 23.04 4.96
C PHE A 700 -9.70 22.60 5.08
N ASN A 701 -10.09 21.49 4.45
CA ASN A 701 -11.43 20.93 4.56
C ASN A 701 -11.80 20.62 6.03
N MET A 702 -10.92 19.92 6.74
CA MET A 702 -11.12 19.60 8.16
C MET A 702 -11.12 20.84 9.04
N PHE A 703 -10.31 21.85 8.72
CA PHE A 703 -10.33 23.12 9.45
C PHE A 703 -11.68 23.84 9.33
N CYS A 704 -12.28 23.89 8.13
CA CYS A 704 -13.61 24.45 7.92
C CYS A 704 -14.67 23.69 8.74
N ARG A 705 -14.62 22.35 8.74
CA ARG A 705 -15.52 21.50 9.52
C ARG A 705 -15.38 21.71 11.02
N ILE A 706 -14.15 21.70 11.54
CA ILE A 706 -13.86 22.00 12.95
C ILE A 706 -14.38 23.38 13.33
N THR A 707 -14.18 24.38 12.47
CA THR A 707 -14.65 25.75 12.72
C THR A 707 -16.17 25.79 12.83
N TYR A 708 -16.89 25.13 11.94
CA TYR A 708 -18.35 25.02 12.00
C TYR A 708 -18.83 24.32 13.28
N SER A 709 -18.28 23.13 13.57
CA SER A 709 -18.61 22.35 14.77
C SER A 709 -18.27 23.11 16.06
N TRP A 710 -17.16 23.83 16.07
CA TRP A 710 -16.75 24.68 17.20
C TRP A 710 -17.71 25.86 17.41
N LEU A 711 -18.09 26.56 16.34
CA LEU A 711 -19.07 27.63 16.41
C LEU A 711 -20.42 27.12 16.92
N PHE A 712 -20.83 25.92 16.51
CA PHE A 712 -22.02 25.25 17.03
C PHE A 712 -21.89 24.94 18.53
N ILE A 713 -20.78 24.33 18.97
CA ILE A 713 -20.51 24.04 20.39
C ILE A 713 -20.59 25.31 21.24
N GLN A 714 -19.94 26.39 20.80
CA GLN A 714 -19.96 27.67 21.52
C GLN A 714 -21.38 28.25 21.60
N ARG A 715 -22.15 28.23 20.51
CA ARG A 715 -23.55 28.67 20.50
C ARG A 715 -24.43 27.82 21.41
N TYR A 716 -24.27 26.50 21.39
CA TYR A 716 -25.02 25.56 22.22
C TYR A 716 -24.83 25.87 23.72
N PHE A 717 -23.58 25.90 24.19
CA PHE A 717 -23.31 26.18 25.61
C PHE A 717 -23.67 27.62 26.02
N THR A 718 -23.52 28.60 25.13
CA THR A 718 -23.90 29.99 25.41
C THR A 718 -25.41 30.12 25.60
N ARG A 719 -26.23 29.47 24.76
CA ARG A 719 -27.70 29.46 24.92
C ARG A 719 -28.11 28.89 26.29
N LYS A 720 -27.49 27.79 26.73
CA LYS A 720 -27.79 27.18 28.05
C LYS A 720 -27.30 28.03 29.23
N LEU A 721 -26.18 28.74 29.08
CA LEU A 721 -25.64 29.65 30.10
C LEU A 721 -26.55 30.85 30.34
N VAL A 722 -27.06 31.48 29.28
CA VAL A 722 -27.97 32.63 29.37
C VAL A 722 -29.24 32.24 30.14
N VAL A 723 -29.82 31.08 29.83
CA VAL A 723 -31.02 30.58 30.52
C VAL A 723 -30.75 30.17 31.98
N SER A 724 -29.49 29.84 32.33
CA SER A 724 -29.11 29.51 33.70
C SER A 724 -28.90 30.75 34.61
N GLY A 725 -29.02 31.98 34.09
CA GLY A 725 -28.95 33.21 34.89
C GLY A 725 -27.55 33.65 35.32
N ASN A 726 -26.47 33.02 34.84
CA ASN A 726 -25.10 33.44 35.11
C ASN A 726 -24.67 34.58 34.14
N VAL A 727 -24.71 35.83 34.61
CA VAL A 727 -24.42 37.05 33.83
C VAL A 727 -22.93 37.21 33.47
N GLN A 728 -22.03 36.40 34.02
CA GLN A 728 -20.65 36.32 33.52
C GLN A 728 -20.61 35.38 32.32
N ILE A 729 -20.52 35.96 31.12
CA ILE A 729 -20.38 35.24 29.84
C ILE A 729 -19.03 34.50 29.84
N HIS A 730 -19.03 33.31 30.45
CA HIS A 730 -17.90 32.40 30.47
C HIS A 730 -18.37 31.10 29.86
N SER A 731 -17.97 30.86 28.60
CA SER A 731 -18.29 29.62 27.91
C SER A 731 -17.80 28.42 28.73
N PHE A 732 -18.61 27.38 28.81
CA PHE A 732 -18.25 26.14 29.51
C PHE A 732 -17.05 25.43 28.88
N VAL A 733 -16.78 25.69 27.59
CA VAL A 733 -15.67 25.13 26.84
C VAL A 733 -14.82 26.28 26.30
N ARG A 734 -13.60 26.46 26.81
CA ARG A 734 -12.67 27.50 26.34
C ARG A 734 -11.54 26.86 25.53
N LEU A 735 -11.12 27.54 24.46
CA LEU A 735 -9.99 27.10 23.65
C LEU A 735 -8.70 26.94 24.49
N ARG A 736 -8.50 27.81 25.49
CA ARG A 736 -7.36 27.76 26.40
C ARG A 736 -7.31 26.46 27.22
N ASP A 737 -8.47 25.90 27.59
CA ASP A 737 -8.55 24.69 28.40
C ASP A 737 -8.23 23.43 27.57
N CYS A 738 -8.48 23.51 26.26
CA CYS A 738 -8.13 22.48 25.28
C CYS A 738 -6.65 22.48 24.88
N LEU A 739 -5.95 23.62 25.03
CA LEU A 739 -4.55 23.74 24.59
C LEU A 739 -3.57 23.23 25.67
N PRO A 740 -2.46 22.59 25.26
CA PRO A 740 -1.40 22.23 26.19
C PRO A 740 -0.64 23.45 26.69
N GLN A 741 0.12 23.27 27.77
CA GLN A 741 0.99 24.33 28.29
C GLN A 741 1.98 24.81 27.24
N LYS A 742 2.20 26.14 27.18
CA LYS A 742 3.12 26.78 26.22
C LYS A 742 4.54 26.18 26.28
N THR A 743 5.02 25.82 27.46
CA THR A 743 6.34 25.18 27.64
C THR A 743 6.42 23.84 26.91
N LEU A 744 5.33 23.07 26.91
CA LEU A 744 5.29 21.78 26.25
C LEU A 744 5.36 21.95 24.72
N ILE A 745 4.65 22.95 24.17
CA ILE A 745 4.72 23.30 22.74
C ILE A 745 6.17 23.65 22.33
N VAL A 746 6.87 24.43 23.15
CA VAL A 746 8.29 24.76 22.91
C VAL A 746 9.18 23.51 22.94
N CYS A 747 8.94 22.57 23.88
CA CYS A 747 9.68 21.30 23.92
C CYS A 747 9.44 20.45 22.66
N PHE A 748 8.20 20.38 22.15
CA PHE A 748 7.91 19.67 20.90
C PHE A 748 8.58 20.34 19.70
N ALA A 749 8.57 21.68 19.62
CA ALA A 749 9.27 22.41 18.56
C ALA A 749 10.79 22.17 18.61
N ALA A 750 11.38 22.16 19.80
CA ALA A 750 12.79 21.83 19.99
C ALA A 750 13.11 20.38 19.59
N ALA A 751 12.27 19.41 19.98
CA ALA A 751 12.43 18.01 19.58
C ALA A 751 12.30 17.82 18.06
N TRP A 752 11.39 18.56 17.42
CA TRP A 752 11.26 18.58 15.96
C TRP A 752 12.53 19.11 15.30
N MET A 753 13.08 20.22 15.80
CA MET A 753 14.33 20.78 15.29
C MET A 753 15.51 19.81 15.46
N ILE A 754 15.64 19.18 16.64
CA ILE A 754 16.71 18.21 16.92
C ILE A 754 16.59 16.97 16.03
N SER A 755 15.38 16.44 15.85
CA SER A 755 15.16 15.29 14.98
C SER A 755 15.44 15.64 13.51
N ARG A 756 15.08 16.84 13.05
CA ARG A 756 15.44 17.32 11.70
C ARG A 756 16.94 17.49 11.52
N LEU A 757 17.64 18.05 12.52
CA LEU A 757 19.10 18.15 12.50
C LEU A 757 19.77 16.77 12.50
N SER A 758 19.22 15.82 13.26
CA SER A 758 19.67 14.43 13.26
C SER A 758 19.55 13.79 11.89
N GLU A 759 18.44 14.01 11.18
CA GLU A 759 18.23 13.52 9.82
C GLU A 759 19.30 14.06 8.85
N VAL A 760 19.62 15.36 8.95
CA VAL A 760 20.61 16.03 8.09
C VAL A 760 22.05 15.63 8.43
N LEU A 761 22.40 15.53 9.72
CA LEU A 761 23.77 15.28 10.17
C LEU A 761 24.16 13.80 10.12
N ILE A 762 23.25 12.91 10.52
CA ILE A 762 23.50 11.46 10.53
C ILE A 762 23.21 10.86 9.16
N GLY A 763 22.19 11.38 8.46
CA GLY A 763 21.63 10.76 7.26
C GLY A 763 20.76 9.55 7.59
N TRP A 764 20.19 8.96 6.54
CA TRP A 764 19.32 7.78 6.64
C TRP A 764 19.57 6.76 5.52
N GLN A 765 20.72 6.86 4.83
CA GLN A 765 21.04 6.04 3.66
C GLN A 765 21.51 4.63 4.04
N THR A 766 22.26 4.47 5.13
CA THR A 766 22.75 3.16 5.59
C THR A 766 21.97 2.65 6.81
N TRP A 767 21.89 1.34 7.00
CA TRP A 767 21.26 0.74 8.19
C TRP A 767 21.83 1.25 9.52
N SER A 768 23.14 1.54 9.57
CA SER A 768 23.78 2.15 10.74
C SER A 768 23.27 3.58 10.99
N GLN A 769 23.18 4.40 9.93
CA GLN A 769 22.65 5.76 10.02
C GLN A 769 21.18 5.77 10.42
N LYS A 770 20.35 4.90 9.82
CA LYS A 770 18.95 4.69 10.21
C LYS A 770 18.83 4.33 11.68
N GLY A 771 19.62 3.37 12.16
CA GLY A 771 19.65 2.96 13.57
C GLY A 771 20.01 4.11 14.51
N LYS A 772 21.03 4.90 14.19
CA LYS A 772 21.43 6.07 14.97
C LYS A 772 20.37 7.17 14.97
N HIS A 773 19.79 7.48 13.81
CA HIS A 773 18.75 8.49 13.68
C HIS A 773 17.48 8.09 14.44
N VAL A 774 17.03 6.85 14.30
CA VAL A 774 15.90 6.28 15.06
C VAL A 774 16.21 6.26 16.56
N GLY A 775 17.45 5.97 16.96
CA GLY A 775 17.90 6.05 18.35
C GLY A 775 17.71 7.45 18.96
N VAL A 776 18.07 8.50 18.23
CA VAL A 776 17.80 9.90 18.65
C VAL A 776 16.30 10.13 18.84
N GLY A 777 15.48 9.64 17.90
CA GLY A 777 14.02 9.78 17.97
C GLY A 777 13.42 9.07 19.18
N PHE A 778 13.91 7.88 19.50
CA PHE A 778 13.47 7.11 20.67
C PHE A 778 13.77 7.85 21.98
N VAL A 779 14.98 8.40 22.13
CA VAL A 779 15.37 9.17 23.31
C VAL A 779 14.52 10.44 23.44
N LEU A 780 14.35 11.20 22.35
CA LEU A 780 13.49 12.39 22.34
C LEU A 780 12.03 12.05 22.66
N GLY A 781 11.53 10.90 22.17
CA GLY A 781 10.20 10.40 22.49
C GLY A 781 9.99 10.12 23.97
N LEU A 782 10.94 9.43 24.62
CA LEU A 782 10.90 9.19 26.06
C LEU A 782 10.96 10.50 26.87
N MET A 783 11.83 11.43 26.47
CA MET A 783 11.91 12.75 27.10
C MET A 783 10.60 13.53 26.97
N LEU A 784 10.01 13.57 25.77
CA LEU A 784 8.73 14.25 25.54
C LEU A 784 7.58 13.61 26.30
N LEU A 785 7.53 12.28 26.41
CA LEU A 785 6.56 11.58 27.26
C LEU A 785 6.71 11.99 28.73
N ALA A 786 7.95 12.02 29.25
CA ALA A 786 8.22 12.43 30.62
C ALA A 786 7.83 13.90 30.87
N VAL A 787 8.20 14.82 29.97
CA VAL A 787 7.85 16.25 30.08
C VAL A 787 6.34 16.46 29.98
N THR A 788 5.65 15.74 29.08
CA THR A 788 4.19 15.76 28.98
C THR A 788 3.56 15.30 30.29
N PHE A 789 4.04 14.19 30.86
CA PHE A 789 3.56 13.69 32.16
C PHE A 789 3.77 14.68 33.31
N LEU A 790 4.93 15.35 33.36
CA LEU A 790 5.25 16.31 34.41
C LEU A 790 4.47 17.63 34.28
N LYS A 791 4.29 18.13 33.06
CA LYS A 791 3.63 19.43 32.81
C LYS A 791 2.11 19.32 32.76
N GLU A 792 1.57 18.18 32.34
CA GLU A 792 0.14 17.95 32.17
C GLU A 792 -0.44 17.00 33.24
N ARG A 793 0.09 17.01 34.47
CA ARG A 793 -0.39 16.13 35.56
C ARG A 793 -1.90 16.21 35.81
N SER A 794 -2.48 17.41 35.73
CA SER A 794 -3.93 17.60 35.89
C SER A 794 -4.72 16.84 34.82
N PHE A 795 -4.28 16.93 33.56
CA PHE A 795 -4.88 16.21 32.44
C PHE A 795 -4.84 14.69 32.62
N TYR A 796 -3.74 14.12 33.15
CA TYR A 796 -3.70 12.67 33.45
C TYR A 796 -4.69 12.27 34.55
N SER A 797 -4.83 13.09 35.59
CA SER A 797 -5.85 12.89 36.62
C SER A 797 -7.26 12.94 36.02
N ASP A 798 -7.52 13.91 35.16
CA ASP A 798 -8.80 14.09 34.47
C ASP A 798 -9.14 12.87 33.59
N LEU A 799 -8.15 12.37 32.84
CA LEU A 799 -8.30 11.18 32.00
C LEU A 799 -8.59 9.93 32.84
N GLN A 800 -7.92 9.77 34.00
CA GLN A 800 -8.19 8.67 34.92
C GLN A 800 -9.59 8.72 35.54
N ARG A 801 -10.12 9.92 35.82
CA ARG A 801 -11.50 10.11 36.32
C ARG A 801 -12.52 9.64 35.29
N ILE A 802 -12.32 10.01 34.02
CA ILE A 802 -13.17 9.57 32.91
C ILE A 802 -13.14 8.04 32.76
N VAL A 803 -11.94 7.43 32.75
CA VAL A 803 -11.78 5.97 32.60
C VAL A 803 -12.39 5.18 33.76
N LYS A 804 -12.27 5.68 35.00
CA LYS A 804 -12.81 5.00 36.19
C LYS A 804 -14.30 5.24 36.40
N GLY A 805 -14.95 6.05 35.57
CA GLY A 805 -16.35 6.46 35.76
C GLY A 805 -16.60 7.19 37.08
N LYS A 806 -15.55 7.71 37.74
CA LYS A 806 -15.63 8.45 39.00
C LYS A 806 -15.43 9.92 38.69
N THR A 807 -16.53 10.65 38.61
CA THR A 807 -16.55 12.08 38.29
C THR A 807 -17.26 12.89 39.37
N ASP A 808 -17.01 12.52 40.64
CA ASP A 808 -17.30 13.35 41.80
C ASP A 808 -16.10 14.26 42.13
#